data_AF-A0A1Z5TP46-F1
#
_entry.id   AF-A0A1Z5TP46-F1
#
_cell.length_a   1.000
_cell.length_b   1.000
_cell.length_c   1.000
_cell.angle_alpha   90.00
_cell.angle_beta   90.00
_cell.angle_gamma   90.00
#
_symmetry.space_group_name_H-M   'P 1'
#
loop_
_entity.id
_entity.type
_entity.pdbx_description
1 polymer ?
#
loop_
_entity_poly.entity_id
_entity_poly.type
_entity_poly.pdbx_seq_one_letter_code
_entity_poly.pdbx_strand_id
1 'polypeptide(L)'
;MERLQRSKLGRILDRFAVESEPGLSNAQLMLTNEDLKPVDPERRIWRSRNFVAFWIADCFNINTWMISASNVQGGLSWYESWICTWLGYAIAGCFVCLTGRIGAKYHLSFPVSSRASFGIWGSLWPVINRAVMACIWYGVQSWIGGTCVRLMISSIWRSWDQYDGPQNTMPAASGTNTRDFVSFFLFWLGSLPFLWFPVYKIRHLFTVKSFVAPAAGIAFFIWAIVAAGGLGPIVKQPSTIHGSERAWAIIKGIMSAIANFAALIVNNPDFARFARRPKDALWSQLITIPVGFALTSFIGIIASSSSTVIFGGDPIWDPLDLLQRFLEQPNAGGATRFGVFVIAAAFTLAQLGTNIAANSISAGTDMTALLPRWISIRRGSYICAIIGIAMCPWHLLSSSNNFTTYLSAYSVFLSSIAGVIVCDYYIVRKGYLQTRDLYSTLRSGPYHYTFGVHWRAYAAYIAGILINVVGFAGAVGNKVPKGATYLYNLNFFCGFLVAAMMYYALCWISPVQATSPTGKWLEVDGDDSERSDSLVYGVNVDDAESTAGVPLGDSKGPSLKLTTRTSPSKISGIYEIPGALPIVGHLLHLGDDHASVCEKWWRTYKHSVFEIRLGNTRAVVINSFEDCKRMLLGHQSASIDRPTLYTFHGVISSTQGFTIGSSPWDDSCKNKRKAAGQTLGRPAMRRYQPMFDLETLCIVRDLVRDSQGDEKFLDIRPYLQRYALNTTLTLCYGIRMDSVWDDMLREVLEVGSAISLLRSASENYQDYIPILRYMPNNEKTQRSKSLRARRDKYLTDLLDRVREKIQHGTDKPCVSAAILKDEETKLTEVGVSSICLSLVSGGFETIPGTLTSCIGSLSTPEGQVFQERAYQDIKRHYPNTEDAWTESLHAESVPHINAIVKEAGRYYTVSSMNLPRRAYEDIIFDGARIPKGTMILINAQAANHSTEHFGPDADKFNPERWLSSISPPEETPMSGIQHFSFGAGSRACSGQLIATRLLYTALVRLICSFKMVASETEPPNVDYVDYNQFKSALVAIPRDFKIKLIPRDVKATERCMQQAEVRTKDAYY
;
A
#
# COMPACT_ATOMS: atom_id res chain seq x y z
N MET A 1 -11.81 -0.45 -24.22
CA MET A 1 -12.21 0.07 -22.90
C MET A 1 -12.42 1.58 -22.93
N GLU A 2 -11.48 2.42 -23.41
CA GLU A 2 -11.76 3.85 -23.67
C GLU A 2 -12.87 4.05 -24.71
N ARG A 3 -12.94 3.18 -25.73
CA ARG A 3 -14.07 3.13 -26.69
C ARG A 3 -15.41 2.80 -26.02
N LEU A 4 -15.41 2.08 -24.90
CA LEU A 4 -16.61 1.67 -24.18
C LEU A 4 -17.08 2.80 -23.26
N GLN A 5 -16.19 3.48 -22.55
CA GLN A 5 -16.50 4.66 -21.72
C GLN A 5 -17.05 5.86 -22.53
N ARG A 6 -16.56 6.07 -23.77
CA ARG A 6 -17.07 7.14 -24.66
C ARG A 6 -18.39 6.78 -25.37
N SER A 7 -18.76 5.49 -25.37
CA SER A 7 -20.02 5.02 -25.96
C SER A 7 -21.23 5.41 -25.12
N LYS A 8 -22.44 5.42 -25.71
CA LYS A 8 -23.70 5.56 -24.94
C LYS A 8 -23.77 4.53 -23.80
N LEU A 9 -23.29 3.31 -24.03
CA LEU A 9 -23.28 2.24 -23.03
C LEU A 9 -22.35 2.56 -21.85
N GLY A 10 -21.16 3.13 -22.08
CA GLY A 10 -20.23 3.52 -21.02
C GLY A 10 -20.77 4.63 -20.11
N ARG A 11 -21.38 5.66 -20.71
CA ARG A 11 -22.03 6.74 -19.93
C ARG A 11 -23.22 6.25 -19.12
N ILE A 12 -23.96 5.26 -19.62
CA ILE A 12 -25.04 4.62 -18.87
C ILE A 12 -24.45 3.78 -17.73
N LEU A 13 -23.41 3.00 -17.98
CA LEU A 13 -22.75 2.17 -16.97
C LEU A 13 -22.10 2.98 -15.84
N ASP A 14 -21.49 4.13 -16.14
CA ASP A 14 -20.89 4.99 -15.11
C ASP A 14 -21.95 5.68 -14.23
N ARG A 15 -23.18 5.91 -14.71
CA ARG A 15 -24.30 6.36 -13.85
C ARG A 15 -24.71 5.33 -12.79
N PHE A 16 -24.49 4.05 -13.08
CA PHE A 16 -24.76 2.97 -12.14
C PHE A 16 -23.56 2.65 -11.24
N ALA A 17 -22.39 3.24 -11.45
CA ALA A 17 -21.25 3.05 -10.57
C ALA A 17 -21.52 3.69 -9.18
N VAL A 18 -20.90 3.14 -8.14
CA VAL A 18 -20.86 3.72 -6.79
C VAL A 18 -19.75 4.78 -6.76
N GLU A 19 -19.94 5.83 -5.96
CA GLU A 19 -18.89 6.83 -5.74
C GLU A 19 -17.60 6.17 -5.26
N SER A 20 -16.48 6.59 -5.85
CA SER A 20 -15.15 6.07 -5.57
C SER A 20 -14.14 7.18 -5.76
N GLU A 21 -12.99 7.07 -5.11
CA GLU A 21 -11.93 8.08 -5.24
C GLU A 21 -11.49 8.25 -6.70
N PRO A 22 -11.34 9.49 -7.18
CA PRO A 22 -10.83 9.75 -8.51
C PRO A 22 -9.39 9.23 -8.63
N GLY A 23 -9.05 8.61 -9.76
CA GLY A 23 -7.69 8.10 -10.02
C GLY A 23 -7.43 6.63 -9.64
N LEU A 24 -8.42 5.90 -9.11
CA LEU A 24 -8.31 4.46 -8.87
C LEU A 24 -8.29 3.66 -10.19
N SER A 25 -7.36 2.70 -10.32
CA SER A 25 -7.35 1.75 -11.44
C SER A 25 -8.57 0.81 -11.39
N ASN A 26 -8.94 0.20 -12.54
CA ASN A 26 -10.03 -0.80 -12.58
C ASN A 26 -9.84 -1.96 -11.60
N ALA A 27 -8.59 -2.35 -11.31
CA ALA A 27 -8.29 -3.40 -10.35
C ALA A 27 -8.51 -2.92 -8.89
N GLN A 28 -8.21 -1.64 -8.59
CA GLN A 28 -8.52 -1.03 -7.29
C GLN A 28 -10.01 -0.79 -7.09
N LEU A 29 -10.73 -0.37 -8.14
CA LEU A 29 -12.20 -0.25 -8.15
C LEU A 29 -12.92 -1.59 -7.90
N MET A 30 -12.20 -2.71 -8.03
CA MET A 30 -12.69 -4.05 -7.71
C MET A 30 -12.33 -4.52 -6.30
N LEU A 31 -11.65 -3.70 -5.49
CA LEU A 31 -11.30 -4.03 -4.10
C LEU A 31 -11.85 -3.03 -3.08
N THR A 32 -12.19 -1.81 -3.50
CA THR A 32 -12.58 -0.75 -2.58
C THR A 32 -13.81 0.01 -3.03
N ASN A 33 -14.61 0.39 -2.04
CA ASN A 33 -15.58 1.48 -2.07
C ASN A 33 -15.79 1.96 -0.63
N GLU A 34 -16.60 2.99 -0.47
CA GLU A 34 -16.86 3.63 0.82
C GLU A 34 -17.39 2.65 1.90
N ASP A 35 -18.19 1.67 1.50
CA ASP A 35 -18.78 0.68 2.42
C ASP A 35 -17.78 -0.40 2.89
N LEU A 36 -16.71 -0.63 2.12
CA LEU A 36 -15.69 -1.64 2.40
C LEU A 36 -14.49 -1.11 3.16
N LYS A 37 -14.19 0.19 3.12
CA LYS A 37 -13.08 0.80 3.83
C LYS A 37 -13.11 0.50 5.34
N PRO A 38 -11.95 0.56 6.02
CA PRO A 38 -11.94 0.57 7.49
C PRO A 38 -12.86 1.68 8.00
N VAL A 39 -13.64 1.40 9.06
CA VAL A 39 -14.58 2.39 9.59
C VAL A 39 -13.83 3.56 10.24
N ASP A 40 -14.11 4.79 9.85
CA ASP A 40 -13.48 5.99 10.44
C ASP A 40 -13.83 6.19 11.92
N PRO A 41 -12.96 6.85 12.71
CA PRO A 41 -13.21 7.14 14.12
C PRO A 41 -14.58 7.74 14.44
N GLU A 42 -15.08 8.66 13.60
CA GLU A 42 -16.38 9.33 13.80
C GLU A 42 -17.57 8.37 13.72
N ARG A 43 -17.42 7.29 12.95
CA ARG A 43 -18.44 6.26 12.72
C ARG A 43 -18.34 5.11 13.73
N ARG A 44 -17.25 5.01 14.52
CA ARG A 44 -17.02 4.02 15.60
C ARG A 44 -17.81 4.33 16.87
N ILE A 45 -19.13 4.45 16.76
CA ILE A 45 -20.02 4.95 17.83
C ILE A 45 -20.68 3.87 18.69
N TRP A 46 -20.44 2.58 18.41
CA TRP A 46 -21.06 1.48 19.16
C TRP A 46 -20.32 1.23 20.47
N ARG A 47 -21.06 1.34 21.58
CA ARG A 47 -20.61 1.00 22.93
C ARG A 47 -21.21 -0.35 23.35
N SER A 48 -20.78 -0.90 24.49
CA SER A 48 -21.29 -2.18 25.00
C SER A 48 -22.83 -2.25 25.03
N ARG A 49 -23.51 -1.17 25.44
CA ARG A 49 -24.98 -1.08 25.45
C ARG A 49 -25.64 -1.27 24.09
N ASN A 50 -24.97 -0.85 23.00
CA ASN A 50 -25.48 -1.01 21.64
C ASN A 50 -25.42 -2.47 21.20
N PHE A 51 -24.33 -3.18 21.54
CA PHE A 51 -24.21 -4.61 21.30
C PHE A 51 -25.20 -5.42 22.16
N VAL A 52 -25.42 -5.03 23.42
CA VAL A 52 -26.46 -5.66 24.25
C VAL A 52 -27.84 -5.50 23.62
N ALA A 53 -28.23 -4.27 23.24
CA ALA A 53 -29.52 -4.03 22.59
C ALA A 53 -29.65 -4.76 21.24
N PHE A 54 -28.57 -4.82 20.46
CA PHE A 54 -28.50 -5.58 19.21
C PHE A 54 -28.75 -7.08 19.45
N TRP A 55 -28.08 -7.70 20.41
CA TRP A 55 -28.23 -9.13 20.67
C TRP A 55 -29.54 -9.48 21.37
N ILE A 56 -30.10 -8.60 22.21
CA ILE A 56 -31.47 -8.78 22.73
C ILE A 56 -32.48 -8.72 21.60
N ALA A 57 -32.32 -7.75 20.69
CA ALA A 57 -33.16 -7.68 19.51
C ALA A 57 -33.00 -8.95 18.67
N ASP A 58 -31.78 -9.40 18.40
CA ASP A 58 -31.58 -10.60 17.60
C ASP A 58 -32.12 -11.86 18.27
N CYS A 59 -31.92 -12.07 19.58
CA CYS A 59 -32.33 -13.28 20.27
C CYS A 59 -33.85 -13.49 20.29
N PHE A 60 -34.62 -12.40 20.46
CA PHE A 60 -36.08 -12.41 20.36
C PHE A 60 -36.52 -12.42 18.89
N ASN A 61 -36.40 -13.61 18.30
CA ASN A 61 -36.88 -13.95 16.97
C ASN A 61 -37.57 -15.33 16.99
N ILE A 62 -38.40 -15.60 15.98
CA ILE A 62 -39.22 -16.80 15.92
C ILE A 62 -38.39 -18.07 15.63
N ASN A 63 -37.30 -17.97 14.86
CA ASN A 63 -36.45 -19.14 14.59
C ASN A 63 -35.80 -19.71 15.85
N THR A 64 -35.35 -18.84 16.76
CA THR A 64 -34.76 -19.27 18.05
C THR A 64 -35.74 -20.16 18.80
N TRP A 65 -37.01 -19.77 18.83
CA TRP A 65 -38.09 -20.54 19.42
C TRP A 65 -38.26 -21.88 18.70
N MET A 66 -38.42 -21.86 17.37
CA MET A 66 -38.62 -23.05 16.56
C MET A 66 -37.50 -24.08 16.76
N ILE A 67 -36.24 -23.63 16.84
CA ILE A 67 -35.08 -24.51 17.08
C ILE A 67 -35.18 -25.18 18.45
N SER A 68 -35.41 -24.41 19.52
CA SER A 68 -35.46 -24.98 20.87
C SER A 68 -36.69 -25.88 21.07
N ALA A 69 -37.82 -25.54 20.44
CA ALA A 69 -39.02 -26.35 20.48
C ALA A 69 -38.91 -27.64 19.64
N SER A 70 -38.17 -27.62 18.52
CA SER A 70 -37.94 -28.81 17.69
C SER A 70 -37.20 -29.93 18.44
N ASN A 71 -36.35 -29.58 19.41
CA ASN A 71 -35.70 -30.56 20.28
C ASN A 71 -36.70 -31.30 21.18
N VAL A 72 -37.74 -30.60 21.65
CA VAL A 72 -38.81 -31.18 22.47
C VAL A 72 -39.67 -32.11 21.61
N GLN A 73 -40.00 -31.67 20.39
CA GLN A 73 -40.67 -32.52 19.40
C GLN A 73 -39.82 -33.76 19.05
N GLY A 74 -38.49 -33.62 19.02
CA GLY A 74 -37.52 -34.69 18.85
C GLY A 74 -37.38 -35.64 20.05
N GLY A 75 -38.16 -35.45 21.10
CA GLY A 75 -38.27 -36.35 22.26
C GLY A 75 -37.45 -35.96 23.48
N LEU A 76 -36.72 -34.85 23.46
CA LEU A 76 -36.04 -34.33 24.64
C LEU A 76 -37.04 -33.67 25.61
N SER A 77 -36.76 -33.75 26.91
CA SER A 77 -37.53 -32.99 27.90
C SER A 77 -37.25 -31.49 27.81
N TRP A 78 -38.12 -30.67 28.40
CA TRP A 78 -38.00 -29.21 28.36
C TRP A 78 -36.66 -28.71 28.90
N TYR A 79 -36.16 -29.27 30.01
CA TYR A 79 -34.93 -28.81 30.64
C TYR A 79 -33.69 -29.24 29.86
N GLU A 80 -33.73 -30.41 29.22
CA GLU A 80 -32.65 -30.87 28.35
C GLU A 80 -32.51 -29.99 27.13
N SER A 81 -33.62 -29.66 26.46
CA SER A 81 -33.60 -28.71 25.34
C SER A 81 -33.06 -27.34 25.78
N TRP A 82 -33.42 -26.89 26.98
CA TRP A 82 -32.94 -25.63 27.52
C TRP A 82 -31.44 -25.65 27.86
N ILE A 83 -30.92 -26.75 28.41
CA ILE A 83 -29.47 -26.94 28.62
C ILE A 83 -28.73 -26.98 27.28
N CYS A 84 -29.27 -27.67 26.27
CA CYS A 84 -28.68 -27.70 24.93
C CYS A 84 -28.53 -26.28 24.36
N THR A 85 -29.54 -25.45 24.58
CA THR A 85 -29.56 -24.03 24.18
C THR A 85 -28.47 -23.24 24.89
N TRP A 86 -28.36 -23.33 26.22
CA TRP A 86 -27.32 -22.66 27.00
C TRP A 86 -25.92 -23.01 26.50
N LEU A 87 -25.64 -24.30 26.35
CA LEU A 87 -24.33 -24.78 25.90
C LEU A 87 -24.04 -24.35 24.46
N GLY A 88 -24.99 -24.58 23.54
CA GLY A 88 -24.84 -24.25 22.13
C GLY A 88 -24.60 -22.77 21.88
N TYR A 89 -25.40 -21.89 22.49
CA TYR A 89 -25.24 -20.44 22.32
C TYR A 89 -24.06 -19.85 23.12
N ALA A 90 -23.63 -20.48 24.22
CA ALA A 90 -22.38 -20.09 24.89
C ALA A 90 -21.17 -20.38 23.98
N ILE A 91 -21.13 -21.57 23.37
CA ILE A 91 -20.10 -21.95 22.40
C ILE A 91 -20.14 -21.01 21.19
N ALA A 92 -21.32 -20.76 20.63
CA ALA A 92 -21.48 -19.83 19.51
C ALA A 92 -20.99 -18.43 19.87
N GLY A 93 -21.32 -17.93 21.07
CA GLY A 93 -20.85 -16.65 21.60
C GLY A 93 -19.32 -16.54 21.65
N CYS A 94 -18.63 -17.62 22.03
CA CYS A 94 -17.16 -17.67 21.97
C CYS A 94 -16.65 -17.48 20.53
N PHE A 95 -17.21 -18.20 19.55
CA PHE A 95 -16.80 -18.07 18.15
C PHE A 95 -17.13 -16.70 17.55
N VAL A 96 -18.31 -16.14 17.87
CA VAL A 96 -18.71 -14.78 17.50
C VAL A 96 -17.70 -13.75 18.03
N CYS A 97 -17.23 -13.91 19.26
CA CYS A 97 -16.21 -13.03 19.85
C CYS A 97 -14.83 -13.20 19.21
N LEU A 98 -14.45 -14.43 18.84
CA LEU A 98 -13.17 -14.72 18.17
C LEU A 98 -13.09 -14.01 16.81
N THR A 99 -14.08 -14.16 15.96
CA THR A 99 -14.11 -13.49 14.65
C THR A 99 -14.35 -11.98 14.82
N GLY A 100 -15.25 -11.58 15.73
CA GLY A 100 -15.58 -10.19 16.01
C GLY A 100 -14.40 -9.34 16.45
N ARG A 101 -13.39 -9.93 17.10
CA ARG A 101 -12.17 -9.22 17.49
C ARG A 101 -11.44 -8.62 16.29
N ILE A 102 -11.39 -9.33 15.16
CA ILE A 102 -10.73 -8.86 13.92
C ILE A 102 -11.38 -7.55 13.47
N GLY A 103 -12.72 -7.55 13.38
CA GLY A 103 -13.49 -6.36 13.04
C GLY A 103 -13.33 -5.25 14.07
N ALA A 104 -13.41 -5.55 15.37
CA ALA A 104 -13.33 -4.53 16.41
C ALA A 104 -11.94 -3.91 16.60
N LYS A 105 -10.86 -4.61 16.22
CA LYS A 105 -9.49 -4.12 16.33
C LYS A 105 -9.01 -3.39 15.07
N TYR A 106 -9.28 -3.95 13.89
CA TYR A 106 -8.83 -3.40 12.60
C TYR A 106 -9.91 -2.60 11.86
N HIS A 107 -11.13 -2.54 12.40
CA HIS A 107 -12.29 -1.87 11.80
C HIS A 107 -12.68 -2.39 10.42
N LEU A 108 -12.44 -3.68 10.17
CA LEU A 108 -12.68 -4.36 8.89
C LEU A 108 -13.97 -5.19 8.89
N SER A 109 -14.61 -5.27 7.72
CA SER A 109 -15.71 -6.21 7.47
C SER A 109 -15.20 -7.65 7.26
N PHE A 110 -16.10 -8.61 7.28
CA PHE A 110 -15.79 -10.02 7.03
C PHE A 110 -15.19 -10.24 5.63
N PRO A 111 -15.74 -9.66 4.54
CA PRO A 111 -15.17 -9.84 3.20
C PRO A 111 -13.73 -9.37 3.08
N VAL A 112 -13.37 -8.27 3.74
CA VAL A 112 -12.00 -7.74 3.73
C VAL A 112 -11.10 -8.58 4.62
N SER A 113 -11.57 -8.95 5.82
CA SER A 113 -10.82 -9.83 6.73
C SER A 113 -10.48 -11.17 6.07
N SER A 114 -11.39 -11.71 5.26
CA SER A 114 -11.20 -12.96 4.52
C SER A 114 -10.10 -12.89 3.46
N ARG A 115 -9.74 -11.68 2.97
CA ARG A 115 -8.62 -11.50 2.02
C ARG A 115 -7.29 -11.88 2.65
N ALA A 116 -7.15 -11.72 3.97
CA ALA A 116 -5.95 -12.11 4.69
C ALA A 116 -5.72 -13.63 4.58
N SER A 117 -6.78 -14.42 4.78
CA SER A 117 -6.67 -15.87 4.89
C SER A 117 -6.82 -16.58 3.54
N PHE A 118 -7.74 -16.16 2.68
CA PHE A 118 -8.03 -16.83 1.40
C PHE A 118 -7.39 -16.16 0.17
N GLY A 119 -6.82 -14.96 0.37
CA GLY A 119 -6.22 -14.14 -0.69
C GLY A 119 -7.17 -13.11 -1.29
N ILE A 120 -6.60 -12.10 -1.96
CA ILE A 120 -7.34 -10.96 -2.53
C ILE A 120 -8.50 -11.38 -3.42
N TRP A 121 -8.28 -12.32 -4.34
CA TRP A 121 -9.32 -12.83 -5.24
C TRP A 121 -9.92 -14.14 -4.73
N GLY A 122 -9.14 -14.93 -4.00
CA GLY A 122 -9.59 -16.18 -3.40
C GLY A 122 -10.64 -15.99 -2.31
N SER A 123 -10.71 -14.83 -1.66
CA SER A 123 -11.75 -14.53 -0.67
C SER A 123 -13.15 -14.37 -1.26
N LEU A 124 -13.28 -14.18 -2.58
CA LEU A 124 -14.59 -14.09 -3.24
C LEU A 124 -15.42 -15.36 -3.01
N TRP A 125 -14.80 -16.54 -2.88
CA TRP A 125 -15.54 -17.77 -2.60
C TRP A 125 -16.18 -17.79 -1.20
N PRO A 126 -15.46 -17.58 -0.08
CA PRO A 126 -16.08 -17.39 1.23
C PRO A 126 -17.20 -16.34 1.22
N VAL A 127 -16.98 -15.23 0.53
CA VAL A 127 -17.95 -14.12 0.43
C VAL A 127 -19.21 -14.53 -0.35
N ILE A 128 -19.08 -15.22 -1.49
CA ILE A 128 -20.23 -15.76 -2.25
C ILE A 128 -21.01 -16.75 -1.39
N ASN A 129 -20.31 -17.71 -0.76
CA ASN A 129 -20.95 -18.74 0.06
C ASN A 129 -21.81 -18.10 1.15
N ARG A 130 -21.27 -17.07 1.80
CA ARG A 130 -21.96 -16.31 2.83
C ARG A 130 -23.10 -15.45 2.26
N ALA A 131 -22.91 -14.76 1.14
CA ALA A 131 -23.94 -13.91 0.52
C ALA A 131 -25.18 -14.72 0.13
N VAL A 132 -24.98 -15.91 -0.45
CA VAL A 132 -26.07 -16.84 -0.79
C VAL A 132 -26.83 -17.21 0.49
N MET A 133 -26.12 -17.52 1.59
CA MET A 133 -26.75 -17.86 2.87
C MET A 133 -27.58 -16.74 3.45
N ALA A 134 -27.09 -15.52 3.40
CA ALA A 134 -27.85 -14.37 3.84
C ALA A 134 -29.12 -14.17 2.98
N CYS A 135 -29.09 -14.43 1.67
CA CYS A 135 -30.28 -14.37 0.82
C CYS A 135 -31.30 -15.46 1.17
N ILE A 136 -30.84 -16.69 1.43
CA ILE A 136 -31.75 -17.78 1.82
C ILE A 136 -32.45 -17.45 3.13
N TRP A 137 -31.66 -17.05 4.13
CA TRP A 137 -32.20 -16.64 5.40
C TRP A 137 -33.13 -15.45 5.28
N TYR A 138 -32.85 -14.51 4.37
CA TYR A 138 -33.75 -13.40 4.13
C TYR A 138 -35.12 -13.86 3.63
N GLY A 139 -35.16 -14.82 2.71
CA GLY A 139 -36.41 -15.43 2.24
C GLY A 139 -37.16 -16.14 3.36
N VAL A 140 -36.46 -17.00 4.12
CA VAL A 140 -37.02 -17.75 5.27
C VAL A 140 -37.61 -16.81 6.31
N GLN A 141 -36.85 -15.79 6.72
CA GLN A 141 -37.33 -14.80 7.69
C GLN A 141 -38.49 -13.96 7.15
N SER A 142 -38.50 -13.66 5.85
CA SER A 142 -39.62 -12.94 5.23
C SER A 142 -40.89 -13.80 5.17
N TRP A 143 -40.77 -15.11 4.94
CA TRP A 143 -41.90 -16.05 4.98
C TRP A 143 -42.55 -16.10 6.37
N ILE A 144 -41.72 -16.21 7.40
CA ILE A 144 -42.18 -16.19 8.80
C ILE A 144 -42.86 -14.85 9.13
N GLY A 145 -42.27 -13.75 8.68
CA GLY A 145 -42.88 -12.42 8.81
C GLY A 145 -44.22 -12.30 8.09
N GLY A 146 -44.34 -12.93 6.91
CA GLY A 146 -45.59 -13.07 6.18
C GLY A 146 -46.66 -13.82 6.96
N THR A 147 -46.27 -14.85 7.71
CA THR A 147 -47.18 -15.60 8.58
C THR A 147 -47.67 -14.73 9.75
N CYS A 148 -46.83 -13.85 10.29
CA CYS A 148 -47.29 -12.84 11.26
C CYS A 148 -48.33 -11.89 10.65
N VAL A 149 -48.08 -11.40 9.42
CA VAL A 149 -49.03 -10.53 8.70
C VAL A 149 -50.34 -11.26 8.43
N ARG A 150 -50.28 -12.55 8.06
CA ARG A 150 -51.46 -13.40 7.89
C ARG A 150 -52.29 -13.47 9.17
N LEU A 151 -51.67 -13.69 10.34
CA LEU A 151 -52.35 -13.70 11.63
C LEU A 151 -52.98 -12.34 11.98
N MET A 152 -52.33 -11.23 11.62
CA MET A 152 -52.90 -9.90 11.78
C MET A 152 -54.15 -9.71 10.92
N ILE A 153 -54.10 -10.09 9.64
CA ILE A 153 -55.24 -9.99 8.72
C ILE A 153 -56.38 -10.90 9.20
N SER A 154 -56.08 -12.15 9.56
CA SER A 154 -57.07 -13.15 10.02
C SER A 154 -57.72 -12.75 11.34
N SER A 155 -56.98 -12.06 12.20
CA SER A 155 -57.51 -11.46 13.44
C SER A 155 -58.55 -10.37 13.16
N ILE A 156 -58.45 -9.61 12.06
CA ILE A 156 -59.41 -8.56 11.68
C ILE A 156 -60.53 -9.15 10.80
N TRP A 157 -60.18 -9.90 9.77
CA TRP A 157 -61.08 -10.48 8.77
C TRP A 157 -60.90 -12.00 8.68
N ARG A 158 -61.79 -12.74 9.33
CA ARG A 158 -61.79 -14.21 9.27
C ARG A 158 -62.04 -14.80 7.88
N SER A 159 -62.66 -14.03 6.98
CA SER A 159 -62.83 -14.45 5.59
C SER A 159 -61.49 -14.65 4.86
N TRP A 160 -60.39 -14.08 5.37
CA TRP A 160 -59.06 -14.28 4.80
C TRP A 160 -58.63 -15.75 4.79
N ASP A 161 -59.01 -16.53 5.80
CA ASP A 161 -58.66 -17.95 5.87
C ASP A 161 -59.42 -18.82 4.84
N GLN A 162 -60.49 -18.30 4.22
CA GLN A 162 -61.24 -19.01 3.18
C GLN A 162 -60.49 -19.11 1.84
N TYR A 163 -59.41 -18.34 1.68
CA TYR A 163 -58.54 -18.38 0.51
C TYR A 163 -57.57 -19.59 0.51
N ASP A 164 -57.56 -20.41 1.57
CA ASP A 164 -56.83 -21.69 1.66
C ASP A 164 -57.68 -22.89 1.17
N GLY A 165 -58.39 -22.69 0.04
CA GLY A 165 -59.39 -23.65 -0.43
C GLY A 165 -60.04 -23.26 -1.76
N PRO A 166 -61.38 -23.15 -1.87
CA PRO A 166 -62.08 -22.90 -3.14
C PRO A 166 -61.65 -21.62 -3.87
N GLN A 167 -61.16 -20.64 -3.12
CA GLN A 167 -60.75 -19.32 -3.62
C GLN A 167 -59.23 -19.21 -3.86
N ASN A 168 -58.46 -20.29 -3.63
CA ASN A 168 -57.05 -20.34 -3.96
C ASN A 168 -56.85 -20.27 -5.48
N THR A 169 -56.01 -19.35 -5.93
CA THR A 169 -55.68 -19.14 -7.35
C THR A 169 -54.33 -19.71 -7.75
N MET A 170 -53.54 -20.21 -6.80
CA MET A 170 -52.21 -20.78 -7.05
C MET A 170 -52.28 -22.30 -7.31
N PRO A 171 -51.53 -22.85 -8.28
CA PRO A 171 -51.46 -24.29 -8.52
C PRO A 171 -50.86 -25.05 -7.32
N ALA A 172 -51.33 -26.28 -7.06
CA ALA A 172 -50.80 -27.14 -5.98
C ALA A 172 -49.28 -27.40 -6.11
N ALA A 173 -48.75 -27.44 -7.34
CA ALA A 173 -47.32 -27.61 -7.62
C ALA A 173 -46.46 -26.43 -7.12
N SER A 174 -47.04 -25.27 -6.79
CA SER A 174 -46.30 -24.10 -6.30
C SER A 174 -45.77 -24.26 -4.87
N GLY A 175 -46.28 -25.24 -4.12
CA GLY A 175 -45.89 -25.49 -2.72
C GLY A 175 -46.46 -24.48 -1.71
N THR A 176 -47.34 -23.56 -2.15
CA THR A 176 -48.03 -22.59 -1.29
C THR A 176 -49.42 -22.23 -1.85
N ASN A 177 -50.18 -21.37 -1.17
CA ASN A 177 -51.51 -20.89 -1.57
C ASN A 177 -51.53 -19.35 -1.69
N THR A 178 -52.59 -18.82 -2.29
CA THR A 178 -52.75 -17.36 -2.51
C THR A 178 -52.70 -16.56 -1.21
N ARG A 179 -53.35 -17.04 -0.14
CA ARG A 179 -53.43 -16.36 1.17
C ARG A 179 -52.04 -16.13 1.77
N ASP A 180 -51.25 -17.19 1.83
CA ASP A 180 -49.95 -17.19 2.49
C ASP A 180 -48.93 -16.43 1.64
N PHE A 181 -48.97 -16.59 0.31
CA PHE A 181 -48.13 -15.83 -0.60
C PHE A 181 -48.40 -14.33 -0.56
N VAL A 182 -49.67 -13.90 -0.53
CA VAL A 182 -50.01 -12.46 -0.44
C VAL A 182 -49.53 -11.88 0.90
N SER A 183 -49.71 -12.61 2.00
CA SER A 183 -49.27 -12.16 3.33
C SER A 183 -47.74 -12.04 3.40
N PHE A 184 -47.03 -13.00 2.82
CA PHE A 184 -45.59 -12.95 2.58
C PHE A 184 -45.17 -11.74 1.74
N PHE A 185 -45.83 -11.49 0.62
CA PHE A 185 -45.55 -10.36 -0.25
C PHE A 185 -45.75 -9.01 0.46
N LEU A 186 -46.79 -8.88 1.28
CA LEU A 186 -47.05 -7.67 2.07
C LEU A 186 -45.94 -7.42 3.11
N PHE A 187 -45.49 -8.45 3.83
CA PHE A 187 -44.35 -8.33 4.73
C PHE A 187 -43.08 -7.92 3.97
N TRP A 188 -42.79 -8.62 2.86
CA TRP A 188 -41.65 -8.33 2.01
C TRP A 188 -41.66 -6.88 1.54
N LEU A 189 -42.78 -6.42 0.99
CA LEU A 189 -42.97 -5.05 0.51
C LEU A 189 -42.81 -4.02 1.64
N GLY A 190 -43.41 -4.29 2.80
CA GLY A 190 -43.32 -3.44 3.99
C GLY A 190 -41.90 -3.36 4.58
N SER A 191 -41.05 -4.36 4.33
CA SER A 191 -39.66 -4.36 4.80
C SER A 191 -38.73 -3.47 3.97
N LEU A 192 -39.05 -3.22 2.69
CA LEU A 192 -38.18 -2.53 1.74
C LEU A 192 -37.75 -1.11 2.15
N PRO A 193 -38.59 -0.26 2.77
CA PRO A 193 -38.17 1.08 3.21
C PRO A 193 -37.07 1.04 4.27
N PHE A 194 -37.05 0.01 5.12
CA PHE A 194 -36.09 -0.11 6.21
C PHE A 194 -34.70 -0.56 5.74
N LEU A 195 -34.59 -1.12 4.53
CA LEU A 195 -33.32 -1.50 3.90
C LEU A 195 -32.49 -0.29 3.44
N TRP A 196 -33.12 0.88 3.34
CA TRP A 196 -32.47 2.10 2.85
C TRP A 196 -31.49 2.73 3.86
N PHE A 197 -31.75 2.55 5.17
CA PHE A 197 -31.01 3.27 6.20
C PHE A 197 -29.57 2.72 6.38
N PRO A 198 -28.57 3.60 6.57
CA PRO A 198 -27.21 3.18 6.88
C PRO A 198 -27.10 2.39 8.19
N VAL A 199 -26.18 1.42 8.25
CA VAL A 199 -25.98 0.50 9.38
C VAL A 199 -25.78 1.24 10.72
N TYR A 200 -25.02 2.33 10.75
CA TYR A 200 -24.78 3.08 12.00
C TYR A 200 -26.04 3.82 12.53
N LYS A 201 -27.02 4.12 11.67
CA LYS A 201 -28.31 4.73 12.07
C LYS A 201 -29.36 3.68 12.46
N ILE A 202 -29.25 2.46 11.91
CA ILE A 202 -30.23 1.40 12.13
C ILE A 202 -30.26 0.87 13.58
N ARG A 203 -29.24 1.21 14.38
CA ARG A 203 -29.17 0.92 15.82
C ARG A 203 -30.43 1.31 16.59
N HIS A 204 -31.15 2.34 16.15
CA HIS A 204 -32.39 2.79 16.81
C HIS A 204 -33.56 1.81 16.62
N LEU A 205 -33.64 1.15 15.46
CA LEU A 205 -34.61 0.08 15.22
C LEU A 205 -34.38 -1.08 16.21
N PHE A 206 -33.12 -1.46 16.43
CA PHE A 206 -32.77 -2.51 17.38
C PHE A 206 -33.09 -2.11 18.82
N THR A 207 -32.84 -0.86 19.21
CA THR A 207 -33.25 -0.36 20.52
C THR A 207 -34.75 -0.51 20.73
N VAL A 208 -35.59 -0.04 19.80
CA VAL A 208 -37.06 -0.17 19.93
C VAL A 208 -37.48 -1.64 20.02
N LYS A 209 -36.96 -2.47 19.11
CA LYS A 209 -37.25 -3.91 19.08
C LYS A 209 -36.87 -4.61 20.40
N SER A 210 -35.75 -4.22 21.01
CA SER A 210 -35.27 -4.82 22.27
C SER A 210 -36.21 -4.62 23.47
N PHE A 211 -37.22 -3.76 23.35
CA PHE A 211 -38.29 -3.62 24.35
C PHE A 211 -39.60 -4.27 23.89
N VAL A 212 -40.00 -4.04 22.63
CA VAL A 212 -41.31 -4.49 22.11
C VAL A 212 -41.38 -6.01 21.97
N ALA A 213 -40.35 -6.64 21.39
CA ALA A 213 -40.37 -8.08 21.12
C ALA A 213 -40.34 -8.93 22.42
N PRO A 214 -39.50 -8.62 23.43
CA PRO A 214 -39.55 -9.33 24.70
C PRO A 214 -40.89 -9.17 25.43
N ALA A 215 -41.49 -7.98 25.42
CA ALA A 215 -42.79 -7.75 26.06
C ALA A 215 -43.88 -8.63 25.44
N ALA A 216 -43.93 -8.73 24.11
CA ALA A 216 -44.87 -9.61 23.41
C ALA A 216 -44.59 -11.10 23.65
N GLY A 217 -43.32 -11.50 23.64
CA GLY A 217 -42.92 -12.88 23.94
C GLY A 217 -43.30 -13.31 25.36
N ILE A 218 -43.08 -12.44 26.35
CA ILE A 218 -43.49 -12.67 27.75
C ILE A 218 -45.01 -12.70 27.89
N ALA A 219 -45.73 -11.79 27.22
CA ALA A 219 -47.19 -11.81 27.22
C ALA A 219 -47.74 -13.12 26.65
N PHE A 220 -47.19 -13.58 25.52
CA PHE A 220 -47.60 -14.84 24.90
C PHE A 220 -47.25 -16.06 25.77
N PHE A 221 -46.07 -16.05 26.40
CA PHE A 221 -45.64 -17.06 27.37
C PHE A 221 -46.61 -17.19 28.55
N ILE A 222 -46.97 -16.06 29.18
CA ILE A 222 -47.92 -16.04 30.29
C ILE A 222 -49.27 -16.58 29.83
N TRP A 223 -49.73 -16.15 28.65
CA TRP A 223 -51.01 -16.61 28.10
C TRP A 223 -51.02 -18.13 27.86
N ALA A 224 -49.96 -18.68 27.27
CA ALA A 224 -49.84 -20.13 27.04
C ALA A 224 -49.82 -20.94 28.34
N ILE A 225 -49.19 -20.44 29.42
CA ILE A 225 -49.19 -21.11 30.73
C ILE A 225 -50.58 -21.08 31.36
N VAL A 226 -51.25 -19.93 31.35
CA VAL A 226 -52.60 -19.78 31.90
C VAL A 226 -53.58 -20.68 31.15
N ALA A 227 -53.50 -20.73 29.82
CA ALA A 227 -54.32 -21.60 28.99
C ALA A 227 -54.07 -23.10 29.27
N ALA A 228 -52.86 -23.49 29.64
CA ALA A 228 -52.50 -24.87 30.00
C ALA A 228 -52.85 -25.24 31.46
N GLY A 229 -53.43 -24.34 32.25
CA GLY A 229 -53.73 -24.58 33.67
C GLY A 229 -52.50 -24.54 34.59
N GLY A 230 -51.42 -23.88 34.17
CA GLY A 230 -50.19 -23.70 34.94
C GLY A 230 -48.98 -24.53 34.46
N LEU A 231 -47.83 -24.33 35.11
CA LEU A 231 -46.55 -24.98 34.72
C LEU A 231 -46.45 -26.47 35.11
N GLY A 232 -47.23 -26.93 36.09
CA GLY A 232 -47.10 -28.25 36.71
C GLY A 232 -47.15 -29.44 35.74
N PRO A 233 -48.13 -29.50 34.82
CA PRO A 233 -48.22 -30.57 33.82
C PRO A 233 -47.07 -30.57 32.80
N ILE A 234 -46.50 -29.38 32.53
CA ILE A 234 -45.46 -29.18 31.52
C ILE A 234 -44.09 -29.63 32.06
N VAL A 235 -43.72 -29.19 33.27
CA VAL A 235 -42.37 -29.44 33.80
C VAL A 235 -42.13 -30.89 34.24
N LYS A 236 -43.20 -31.69 34.34
CA LYS A 236 -43.17 -33.11 34.72
C LYS A 236 -43.08 -34.06 33.53
N GLN A 237 -43.13 -33.58 32.29
CA GLN A 237 -43.01 -34.43 31.10
C GLN A 237 -41.57 -34.97 30.96
N PRO A 238 -41.36 -36.30 31.02
CA PRO A 238 -40.04 -36.90 30.82
C PRO A 238 -39.69 -36.94 29.32
N SER A 239 -38.40 -37.16 29.02
CA SER A 239 -37.97 -37.44 27.64
C SER A 239 -38.57 -38.75 27.13
N THR A 240 -38.99 -38.78 25.86
CA THR A 240 -39.56 -39.96 25.20
C THR A 240 -38.49 -40.89 24.59
N ILE A 241 -37.22 -40.45 24.59
CA ILE A 241 -36.07 -41.21 24.06
C ILE A 241 -35.06 -41.54 25.16
N HIS A 242 -34.37 -42.67 25.04
CA HIS A 242 -33.52 -43.21 26.12
C HIS A 242 -32.15 -43.71 25.62
N GLY A 243 -31.21 -43.93 26.56
CA GLY A 243 -29.89 -44.49 26.28
C GLY A 243 -29.04 -43.68 25.29
N SER A 244 -28.40 -44.36 24.35
CA SER A 244 -27.50 -43.72 23.36
C SER A 244 -28.23 -42.74 22.42
N GLU A 245 -29.50 -42.99 22.14
CA GLU A 245 -30.32 -42.14 21.28
C GLU A 245 -30.56 -40.77 21.92
N ARG A 246 -30.87 -40.76 23.22
CA ARG A 246 -30.98 -39.54 24.04
C ARG A 246 -29.68 -38.74 24.05
N ALA A 247 -28.54 -39.40 24.23
CA ALA A 247 -27.23 -38.73 24.22
C ALA A 247 -26.94 -38.05 22.88
N TRP A 248 -27.20 -38.74 21.76
CA TRP A 248 -27.04 -38.16 20.42
C TRP A 248 -28.07 -37.06 20.12
N ALA A 249 -29.28 -37.14 20.64
CA ALA A 249 -30.27 -36.07 20.53
C ALA A 249 -29.83 -34.80 21.28
N ILE A 250 -29.24 -34.92 22.47
CA ILE A 250 -28.64 -33.78 23.19
C ILE A 250 -27.53 -33.13 22.36
N ILE A 251 -26.62 -33.94 21.79
CA ILE A 251 -25.55 -33.43 20.92
C ILE A 251 -26.14 -32.69 19.72
N LYS A 252 -27.14 -33.28 19.03
CA LYS A 252 -27.81 -32.62 17.91
C LYS A 252 -28.45 -31.30 18.34
N GLY A 253 -29.12 -31.26 19.50
CA GLY A 253 -29.73 -30.03 20.02
C GLY A 253 -28.73 -28.91 20.28
N ILE A 254 -27.55 -29.23 20.85
CA ILE A 254 -26.44 -28.27 21.01
C ILE A 254 -25.95 -27.79 19.65
N MET A 255 -25.77 -28.72 18.71
CA MET A 255 -25.25 -28.43 17.38
C MET A 255 -26.23 -27.64 16.51
N SER A 256 -27.54 -27.82 16.67
CA SER A 256 -28.56 -27.00 16.01
C SER A 256 -28.49 -25.53 16.42
N ALA A 257 -28.22 -25.24 17.69
CA ALA A 257 -28.01 -23.87 18.16
C ALA A 257 -26.73 -23.25 17.56
N ILE A 258 -25.64 -24.02 17.46
CA ILE A 258 -24.40 -23.57 16.81
C ILE A 258 -24.60 -23.37 15.30
N ALA A 259 -25.29 -24.28 14.62
CA ALA A 259 -25.56 -24.23 13.19
C ALA A 259 -26.43 -23.01 12.82
N ASN A 260 -27.40 -22.66 13.66
CA ASN A 260 -28.17 -21.42 13.53
C ASN A 260 -27.27 -20.17 13.50
N PHE A 261 -26.17 -20.21 14.27
CA PHE A 261 -25.21 -19.12 14.37
C PHE A 261 -24.06 -19.20 13.37
N ALA A 262 -23.93 -20.25 12.58
CA ALA A 262 -22.77 -20.44 11.71
C ALA A 262 -22.54 -19.25 10.76
N ALA A 263 -23.62 -18.65 10.24
CA ALA A 263 -23.54 -17.44 9.41
C ALA A 263 -23.12 -16.21 10.22
N LEU A 264 -23.66 -16.03 11.43
CA LEU A 264 -23.36 -14.90 12.32
C LEU A 264 -21.95 -14.94 12.91
N ILE A 265 -21.45 -16.16 13.16
CA ILE A 265 -20.07 -16.39 13.61
C ILE A 265 -19.10 -15.80 12.59
N VAL A 266 -19.32 -16.02 11.29
CA VAL A 266 -18.36 -15.63 10.26
C VAL A 266 -18.41 -14.12 9.95
N ASN A 267 -19.58 -13.49 9.96
CA ASN A 267 -19.73 -12.06 9.63
C ASN A 267 -19.79 -11.10 10.82
N ASN A 268 -19.61 -11.56 12.06
CA ASN A 268 -19.57 -10.64 13.19
C ASN A 268 -18.64 -9.41 12.98
N PRO A 269 -17.50 -9.50 12.24
CA PRO A 269 -16.73 -8.32 11.87
C PRO A 269 -17.54 -7.17 11.24
N ASP A 270 -18.61 -7.45 10.49
CA ASP A 270 -19.46 -6.44 9.83
C ASP A 270 -20.14 -5.50 10.82
N PHE A 271 -20.43 -5.98 12.04
CA PHE A 271 -20.99 -5.20 13.14
C PHE A 271 -19.91 -4.74 14.10
N ALA A 272 -18.99 -5.65 14.47
CA ALA A 272 -17.94 -5.38 15.45
C ALA A 272 -17.00 -4.25 14.99
N ARG A 273 -16.85 -4.01 13.68
CA ARG A 273 -16.07 -2.88 13.12
C ARG A 273 -16.54 -1.49 13.55
N PHE A 274 -17.79 -1.35 14.00
CA PHE A 274 -18.32 -0.09 14.53
C PHE A 274 -18.06 0.12 16.03
N ALA A 275 -17.43 -0.86 16.71
CA ALA A 275 -17.10 -0.76 18.12
C ALA A 275 -16.10 0.38 18.37
N ARG A 276 -16.31 1.13 19.45
CA ARG A 276 -15.35 2.16 19.88
C ARG A 276 -14.04 1.54 20.40
N ARG A 277 -14.14 0.39 21.08
CA ARG A 277 -13.01 -0.37 21.62
C ARG A 277 -13.28 -1.86 21.50
N PRO A 278 -12.26 -2.72 21.28
CA PRO A 278 -12.44 -4.17 21.21
C PRO A 278 -13.19 -4.79 22.40
N LYS A 279 -12.96 -4.26 23.61
CA LYS A 279 -13.64 -4.75 24.84
C LYS A 279 -15.15 -4.47 24.85
N ASP A 280 -15.60 -3.44 24.14
CA ASP A 280 -17.03 -3.08 24.08
C ASP A 280 -17.81 -4.15 23.30
N ALA A 281 -17.17 -4.74 22.29
CA ALA A 281 -17.69 -5.87 21.53
C ALA A 281 -17.46 -7.22 22.25
N LEU A 282 -16.34 -7.42 22.95
CA LEU A 282 -16.04 -8.73 23.55
C LEU A 282 -17.04 -9.13 24.65
N TRP A 283 -17.12 -8.34 25.73
CA TRP A 283 -17.87 -8.75 26.93
C TRP A 283 -19.38 -8.68 26.75
N SER A 284 -19.86 -7.69 25.99
CA SER A 284 -21.29 -7.54 25.73
C SER A 284 -21.84 -8.77 24.98
N GLN A 285 -21.15 -9.22 23.94
CA GLN A 285 -21.61 -10.34 23.12
C GLN A 285 -21.46 -11.68 23.84
N LEU A 286 -20.32 -11.90 24.52
CA LEU A 286 -20.05 -13.15 25.25
C LEU A 286 -21.09 -13.44 26.33
N ILE A 287 -21.66 -12.40 26.94
CA ILE A 287 -22.68 -12.52 27.99
C ILE A 287 -24.09 -12.50 27.39
N THR A 288 -24.39 -11.54 26.51
CA THR A 288 -25.77 -11.35 26.04
C THR A 288 -26.25 -12.47 25.12
N ILE A 289 -25.37 -13.07 24.31
CA ILE A 289 -25.76 -14.19 23.42
C ILE A 289 -26.29 -15.38 24.21
N PRO A 290 -25.51 -16.03 25.11
CA PRO A 290 -26.02 -17.20 25.83
C PRO A 290 -27.25 -16.87 26.69
N VAL A 291 -27.24 -15.73 27.41
CA VAL A 291 -28.34 -15.35 28.30
C VAL A 291 -29.62 -15.03 27.50
N GLY A 292 -29.51 -14.17 26.49
CA GLY A 292 -30.67 -13.74 25.70
C GLY A 292 -31.34 -14.90 24.96
N PHE A 293 -30.55 -15.72 24.27
CA PHE A 293 -31.09 -16.85 23.53
C PHE A 293 -31.63 -17.95 24.45
N ALA A 294 -31.02 -18.17 25.62
CA ALA A 294 -31.58 -19.10 26.60
C ALA A 294 -32.93 -18.64 27.15
N LEU A 295 -33.11 -17.34 27.41
CA LEU A 295 -34.38 -16.78 27.88
C LEU A 295 -35.48 -16.86 26.80
N THR A 296 -35.17 -16.47 25.56
CA THR A 296 -36.13 -16.59 24.45
C THR A 296 -36.49 -18.06 24.19
N SER A 297 -35.50 -18.96 24.20
CA SER A 297 -35.74 -20.39 23.98
C SER A 297 -36.55 -21.02 25.09
N PHE A 298 -36.37 -20.59 26.34
CA PHE A 298 -37.18 -21.03 27.48
C PHE A 298 -38.66 -20.70 27.27
N ILE A 299 -38.95 -19.45 26.89
CA ILE A 299 -40.30 -19.02 26.53
C ILE A 299 -40.88 -19.96 25.48
N GLY A 300 -40.08 -20.27 24.44
CA GLY A 300 -40.55 -21.08 23.35
C GLY A 300 -40.77 -22.56 23.67
N ILE A 301 -39.85 -23.16 24.41
CA ILE A 301 -39.95 -24.54 24.89
C ILE A 301 -41.21 -24.73 25.73
N ILE A 302 -41.45 -23.81 26.67
CA ILE A 302 -42.60 -23.93 27.58
C ILE A 302 -43.91 -23.71 26.83
N ALA A 303 -44.00 -22.69 25.98
CA ALA A 303 -45.23 -22.45 25.21
C ALA A 303 -45.51 -23.57 24.19
N SER A 304 -44.47 -24.15 23.56
CA SER A 304 -44.61 -25.37 22.76
C SER A 304 -45.11 -26.55 23.61
N SER A 305 -44.53 -26.77 24.78
CA SER A 305 -44.96 -27.85 25.67
C SER A 305 -46.40 -27.64 26.19
N SER A 306 -46.80 -26.40 26.50
CA SER A 306 -48.17 -26.01 26.85
C SER A 306 -49.18 -26.43 25.79
N SER A 307 -48.80 -26.37 24.49
CA SER A 307 -49.72 -26.71 23.40
C SER A 307 -50.25 -28.15 23.49
N THR A 308 -49.44 -29.10 23.99
CA THR A 308 -49.87 -30.50 24.20
C THR A 308 -51.00 -30.60 25.23
N VAL A 309 -50.95 -29.76 26.26
CA VAL A 309 -51.95 -29.72 27.33
C VAL A 309 -53.22 -28.99 26.85
N ILE A 310 -53.07 -27.94 26.05
CA ILE A 310 -54.19 -27.10 25.57
C ILE A 310 -54.98 -27.79 24.46
N PHE A 311 -54.30 -28.37 23.47
CA PHE A 311 -54.92 -28.87 22.23
C PHE A 311 -54.87 -30.39 22.07
N GLY A 312 -54.04 -31.09 22.85
CA GLY A 312 -53.76 -32.51 22.66
C GLY A 312 -52.86 -32.79 21.44
N GLY A 313 -52.22 -33.96 21.42
CA GLY A 313 -51.31 -34.37 20.34
C GLY A 313 -49.86 -33.93 20.55
N ASP A 314 -49.10 -33.87 19.45
CA ASP A 314 -47.67 -33.54 19.47
C ASP A 314 -47.42 -32.05 19.79
N PRO A 315 -46.30 -31.70 20.45
CA PRO A 315 -45.94 -30.32 20.72
C PRO A 315 -45.86 -29.48 19.44
N ILE A 316 -46.59 -28.37 19.42
CA ILE A 316 -46.52 -27.37 18.34
C ILE A 316 -45.20 -26.61 18.49
N TRP A 317 -44.30 -26.81 17.53
CA TRP A 317 -42.96 -26.23 17.53
C TRP A 317 -42.92 -24.78 17.01
N ASP A 318 -43.85 -24.40 16.14
CA ASP A 318 -43.96 -23.04 15.59
C ASP A 318 -44.91 -22.17 16.44
N PRO A 319 -44.43 -21.04 17.02
CA PRO A 319 -45.28 -20.13 17.79
C PRO A 319 -46.42 -19.51 16.99
N LEU A 320 -46.27 -19.33 15.68
CA LEU A 320 -47.29 -18.74 14.82
C LEU A 320 -48.42 -19.73 14.56
N ASP A 321 -48.10 -21.02 14.42
CA ASP A 321 -49.11 -22.08 14.37
C ASP A 321 -49.85 -22.20 15.70
N LEU A 322 -49.15 -22.01 16.82
CA LEU A 322 -49.81 -21.99 18.13
C LEU A 322 -50.80 -20.81 18.24
N LEU A 323 -50.42 -19.61 17.79
CA LEU A 323 -51.33 -18.45 17.72
C LEU A 323 -52.50 -18.70 16.76
N GLN A 324 -52.26 -19.37 15.62
CA GLN A 324 -53.30 -19.76 14.68
C GLN A 324 -54.31 -20.70 15.34
N ARG A 325 -53.85 -21.71 16.08
CA ARG A 325 -54.72 -22.63 16.81
C ARG A 325 -55.62 -21.92 17.81
N PHE A 326 -55.12 -20.86 18.47
CA PHE A 326 -55.96 -20.01 19.32
C PHE A 326 -57.05 -19.26 18.54
N LEU A 327 -56.82 -18.87 17.28
CA LEU A 327 -57.84 -18.25 16.42
C LEU A 327 -58.90 -19.24 15.91
N GLU A 328 -58.51 -20.49 15.71
CA GLU A 328 -59.35 -21.59 15.20
C GLU A 328 -60.27 -22.20 16.26
N GLN A 329 -60.02 -21.92 17.56
CA GLN A 329 -60.89 -22.43 18.61
C GLN A 329 -62.34 -21.93 18.41
N PRO A 330 -63.37 -22.79 18.61
CA PRO A 330 -64.77 -22.42 18.43
C PRO A 330 -65.21 -21.19 19.25
N ASN A 331 -64.56 -20.96 20.39
CA ASN A 331 -64.83 -19.88 21.34
C ASN A 331 -63.90 -18.66 21.18
N ALA A 332 -63.10 -18.58 20.10
CA ALA A 332 -62.18 -17.46 19.87
C ALA A 332 -62.94 -16.15 19.59
N GLY A 333 -63.24 -15.40 20.65
CA GLY A 333 -63.95 -14.12 20.64
C GLY A 333 -63.07 -12.91 20.34
N GLY A 334 -63.62 -11.70 20.48
CA GLY A 334 -62.91 -10.45 20.17
C GLY A 334 -61.62 -10.24 20.95
N ALA A 335 -61.57 -10.66 22.23
CA ALA A 335 -60.38 -10.55 23.07
C ALA A 335 -59.22 -11.44 22.58
N THR A 336 -59.49 -12.69 22.23
CA THR A 336 -58.50 -13.62 21.64
C THR A 336 -57.95 -13.05 20.34
N ARG A 337 -58.83 -12.57 19.45
CA ARG A 337 -58.45 -11.95 18.17
C ARG A 337 -57.58 -10.71 18.37
N PHE A 338 -57.93 -9.83 19.30
CA PHE A 338 -57.11 -8.66 19.62
C PHE A 338 -55.75 -9.05 20.19
N GLY A 339 -55.71 -10.04 21.10
CA GLY A 339 -54.46 -10.56 21.66
C GLY A 339 -53.52 -11.13 20.58
N VAL A 340 -54.06 -11.97 19.68
CA VAL A 340 -53.30 -12.52 18.55
C VAL A 340 -52.82 -11.41 17.61
N PHE A 341 -53.66 -10.42 17.30
CA PHE A 341 -53.25 -9.27 16.48
C PHE A 341 -52.07 -8.52 17.08
N VAL A 342 -52.13 -8.17 18.37
CA VAL A 342 -51.08 -7.39 19.05
C VAL A 342 -49.77 -8.19 19.12
N ILE A 343 -49.84 -9.48 19.47
CA ILE A 343 -48.65 -10.35 19.51
C ILE A 343 -48.06 -10.51 18.10
N ALA A 344 -48.90 -10.77 17.09
CA ALA A 344 -48.46 -10.92 15.70
C ALA A 344 -47.87 -9.62 15.14
N ALA A 345 -48.39 -8.45 15.50
CA ALA A 345 -47.82 -7.15 15.12
C ALA A 345 -46.43 -6.93 15.75
N ALA A 346 -46.26 -7.26 17.03
CA ALA A 346 -44.97 -7.20 17.69
C ALA A 346 -43.96 -8.21 17.11
N PHE A 347 -44.42 -9.42 16.76
CA PHE A 347 -43.61 -10.44 16.08
C PHE A 347 -43.27 -10.05 14.64
N THR A 348 -44.14 -9.31 13.95
CA THR A 348 -43.82 -8.70 12.65
C THR A 348 -42.65 -7.73 12.77
N LEU A 349 -42.66 -6.85 13.78
CA LEU A 349 -41.54 -5.96 14.06
C LEU A 349 -40.28 -6.75 14.47
N ALA A 350 -40.44 -7.81 15.25
CA ALA A 350 -39.32 -8.67 15.65
C ALA A 350 -38.65 -9.30 14.42
N GLN A 351 -39.46 -9.82 13.52
CA GLN A 351 -39.01 -10.49 12.31
C GLN A 351 -38.34 -9.53 11.33
N LEU A 352 -38.92 -8.32 11.17
CA LEU A 352 -38.31 -7.24 10.39
C LEU A 352 -36.92 -6.88 10.91
N GLY A 353 -36.79 -6.64 12.21
CA GLY A 353 -35.51 -6.26 12.81
C GLY A 353 -34.44 -7.34 12.71
N THR A 354 -34.80 -8.62 12.92
CA THR A 354 -33.85 -9.75 12.75
C THR A 354 -33.44 -9.90 11.30
N ASN A 355 -34.39 -9.79 10.36
CA ASN A 355 -34.08 -9.99 8.95
C ASN A 355 -33.12 -8.94 8.41
N ILE A 356 -33.26 -7.70 8.88
CA ILE A 356 -32.33 -6.62 8.55
C ILE A 356 -30.96 -6.85 9.20
N ALA A 357 -30.94 -7.14 10.50
CA ALA A 357 -29.72 -7.35 11.27
C ALA A 357 -28.89 -8.53 10.72
N ALA A 358 -29.47 -9.72 10.69
CA ALA A 358 -28.71 -10.93 10.41
C ALA A 358 -28.46 -11.17 8.91
N ASN A 359 -29.37 -10.70 8.04
CA ASN A 359 -29.41 -11.13 6.65
C ASN A 359 -29.16 -10.01 5.65
N SER A 360 -30.01 -8.98 5.59
CA SER A 360 -29.92 -8.00 4.51
C SER A 360 -28.63 -7.18 4.57
N ILE A 361 -28.23 -6.70 5.76
CA ILE A 361 -26.99 -5.92 5.95
C ILE A 361 -25.77 -6.77 5.60
N SER A 362 -25.77 -8.04 6.00
CA SER A 362 -24.67 -8.93 5.68
C SER A 362 -24.59 -9.19 4.18
N ALA A 363 -25.69 -9.63 3.56
CA ALA A 363 -25.74 -9.83 2.10
C ALA A 363 -25.30 -8.56 1.35
N GLY A 364 -25.74 -7.40 1.83
CA GLY A 364 -25.30 -6.09 1.33
C GLY A 364 -23.79 -5.94 1.40
N THR A 365 -23.19 -6.18 2.57
CA THR A 365 -21.73 -6.07 2.80
C THR A 365 -20.94 -7.06 1.94
N ASP A 366 -21.41 -8.30 1.81
CA ASP A 366 -20.77 -9.32 0.99
C ASP A 366 -20.85 -9.00 -0.51
N MET A 367 -22.04 -8.67 -1.02
CA MET A 367 -22.23 -8.32 -2.44
C MET A 367 -21.48 -7.05 -2.82
N THR A 368 -21.33 -6.11 -1.87
CA THR A 368 -20.47 -4.94 -2.02
C THR A 368 -19.03 -5.38 -2.27
N ALA A 369 -18.52 -6.41 -1.60
CA ALA A 369 -17.18 -6.94 -1.87
C ALA A 369 -17.08 -7.74 -3.17
N LEU A 370 -18.16 -8.37 -3.64
CA LEU A 370 -18.19 -9.11 -4.91
C LEU A 370 -18.15 -8.18 -6.13
N LEU A 371 -18.85 -7.04 -6.05
CA LEU A 371 -18.97 -6.08 -7.14
C LEU A 371 -18.83 -4.63 -6.61
N PRO A 372 -17.66 -4.21 -6.08
CA PRO A 372 -17.53 -2.96 -5.31
C PRO A 372 -17.81 -1.69 -6.11
N ARG A 373 -17.53 -1.72 -7.42
CA ARG A 373 -17.83 -0.62 -8.33
C ARG A 373 -19.32 -0.37 -8.51
N TRP A 374 -20.19 -1.36 -8.29
CA TRP A 374 -21.61 -1.29 -8.68
C TRP A 374 -22.59 -1.49 -7.53
N ILE A 375 -22.18 -2.21 -6.50
CA ILE A 375 -23.03 -2.57 -5.38
C ILE A 375 -22.53 -1.86 -4.12
N SER A 376 -23.43 -1.06 -3.52
CA SER A 376 -23.32 -0.59 -2.15
C SER A 376 -24.12 -1.51 -1.21
N ILE A 377 -23.93 -1.38 0.11
CA ILE A 377 -24.66 -2.20 1.10
C ILE A 377 -26.18 -2.09 0.89
N ARG A 378 -26.66 -0.88 0.54
CA ARG A 378 -28.09 -0.64 0.25
C ARG A 378 -28.55 -1.39 -0.99
N ARG A 379 -27.82 -1.27 -2.11
CA ARG A 379 -28.16 -1.96 -3.36
C ARG A 379 -28.13 -3.48 -3.18
N GLY A 380 -27.11 -4.00 -2.48
CA GLY A 380 -27.01 -5.42 -2.16
C GLY A 380 -28.13 -5.91 -1.23
N SER A 381 -28.59 -5.09 -0.29
CA SER A 381 -29.75 -5.40 0.56
C SER A 381 -31.04 -5.58 -0.25
N TYR A 382 -31.26 -4.76 -1.29
CA TYR A 382 -32.40 -4.92 -2.20
C TYR A 382 -32.26 -6.15 -3.10
N ILE A 383 -31.05 -6.46 -3.59
CA ILE A 383 -30.80 -7.69 -4.36
C ILE A 383 -31.09 -8.91 -3.50
N CYS A 384 -30.65 -8.90 -2.24
CA CYS A 384 -30.98 -9.93 -1.25
C CYS A 384 -32.50 -10.11 -1.10
N ALA A 385 -33.25 -9.01 -1.00
CA ALA A 385 -34.70 -9.06 -0.92
C ALA A 385 -35.36 -9.65 -2.18
N ILE A 386 -34.86 -9.33 -3.38
CA ILE A 386 -35.36 -9.89 -4.65
C ILE A 386 -35.06 -11.39 -4.74
N ILE A 387 -33.87 -11.83 -4.34
CA ILE A 387 -33.52 -13.26 -4.34
C ILE A 387 -34.38 -14.01 -3.32
N GLY A 388 -34.58 -13.43 -2.14
CA GLY A 388 -35.39 -14.01 -1.07
C GLY A 388 -36.84 -14.31 -1.47
N ILE A 389 -37.44 -13.50 -2.35
CA ILE A 389 -38.77 -13.78 -2.92
C ILE A 389 -38.71 -14.80 -4.06
N ALA A 390 -37.70 -14.71 -4.93
CA ALA A 390 -37.60 -15.58 -6.11
C ALA A 390 -37.28 -17.05 -5.78
N MET A 391 -36.73 -17.33 -4.61
CA MET A 391 -36.25 -18.67 -4.24
C MET A 391 -37.28 -19.59 -3.58
N CYS A 392 -38.53 -19.15 -3.42
CA CYS A 392 -39.62 -19.94 -2.84
C CYS A 392 -39.29 -20.54 -1.44
N PRO A 393 -39.05 -19.69 -0.43
CA PRO A 393 -38.51 -20.11 0.88
C PRO A 393 -39.40 -21.10 1.67
N TRP A 394 -40.70 -21.19 1.36
CA TRP A 394 -41.65 -22.08 2.03
C TRP A 394 -41.30 -23.57 1.91
N HIS A 395 -40.59 -23.99 0.85
CA HIS A 395 -40.15 -25.38 0.73
C HIS A 395 -39.18 -25.80 1.86
N LEU A 396 -38.38 -24.86 2.37
CA LEU A 396 -37.42 -25.09 3.45
C LEU A 396 -38.07 -25.24 4.83
N LEU A 397 -39.28 -24.68 4.99
CA LEU A 397 -40.03 -24.67 6.26
C LEU A 397 -41.17 -25.70 6.29
N SER A 398 -41.25 -26.58 5.29
CA SER A 398 -42.29 -27.61 5.18
C SER A 398 -42.33 -28.62 6.35
N SER A 399 -41.22 -28.81 7.07
CA SER A 399 -41.15 -29.61 8.30
C SER A 399 -39.95 -29.21 9.18
N SER A 400 -40.01 -29.55 10.46
CA SER A 400 -38.90 -29.34 11.41
C SER A 400 -37.63 -30.12 11.03
N ASN A 401 -37.78 -31.31 10.44
CA ASN A 401 -36.65 -32.11 9.93
C ASN A 401 -35.98 -31.47 8.71
N ASN A 402 -36.76 -30.95 7.75
CA ASN A 402 -36.21 -30.25 6.59
C ASN A 402 -35.47 -28.97 7.03
N PHE A 403 -36.04 -28.25 7.99
CA PHE A 403 -35.45 -27.05 8.56
C PHE A 403 -34.10 -27.36 9.26
N THR A 404 -34.05 -28.35 10.14
CA THR A 404 -32.82 -28.72 10.87
C THR A 404 -31.73 -29.31 9.97
N THR A 405 -32.12 -30.09 8.95
CA THR A 405 -31.19 -30.65 7.94
C THR A 405 -30.55 -29.54 7.11
N TYR A 406 -31.36 -28.56 6.68
CA TYR A 406 -30.88 -27.35 6.01
C TYR A 406 -29.82 -26.62 6.85
N LEU A 407 -30.10 -26.34 8.13
CA LEU A 407 -29.15 -25.66 9.03
C LEU A 407 -27.81 -26.40 9.13
N SER A 408 -27.89 -27.72 9.30
CA SER A 408 -26.73 -28.59 9.46
C SER A 408 -25.89 -28.69 8.18
N ALA A 409 -26.53 -28.67 7.00
CA ALA A 409 -25.86 -28.71 5.70
C ALA A 409 -24.92 -27.51 5.49
N TYR A 410 -25.38 -26.30 5.81
CA TYR A 410 -24.59 -25.09 5.58
C TYR A 410 -23.49 -24.86 6.61
N SER A 411 -23.73 -25.33 7.83
CA SER A 411 -22.73 -25.37 8.89
C SER A 411 -21.45 -26.07 8.44
N VAL A 412 -21.53 -27.08 7.56
CA VAL A 412 -20.37 -27.78 6.99
C VAL A 412 -19.42 -26.81 6.27
N PHE A 413 -19.95 -25.93 5.42
CA PHE A 413 -19.13 -25.00 4.64
C PHE A 413 -18.61 -23.85 5.50
N LEU A 414 -19.48 -23.25 6.32
CA LEU A 414 -19.15 -22.06 7.10
C LEU A 414 -18.19 -22.35 8.26
N SER A 415 -18.31 -23.53 8.90
CA SER A 415 -17.38 -23.93 9.95
C SER A 415 -15.95 -24.10 9.45
N SER A 416 -15.75 -24.65 8.25
CA SER A 416 -14.44 -24.76 7.63
C SER A 416 -13.84 -23.41 7.24
N ILE A 417 -14.67 -22.45 6.78
CA ILE A 417 -14.22 -21.07 6.55
C ILE A 417 -13.79 -20.41 7.87
N ALA A 418 -14.61 -20.54 8.91
CA ALA A 418 -14.31 -20.00 10.24
C ALA A 418 -13.00 -20.60 10.80
N GLY A 419 -12.79 -21.91 10.62
CA GLY A 419 -11.56 -22.61 11.04
C GLY A 419 -10.31 -22.01 10.44
N VAL A 420 -10.32 -21.75 9.13
CA VAL A 420 -9.19 -21.10 8.43
C VAL A 420 -8.96 -19.68 8.93
N ILE A 421 -10.00 -18.85 9.02
CA ILE A 421 -9.86 -17.43 9.40
C ILE A 421 -9.36 -17.29 10.85
N VAL A 422 -9.96 -18.05 11.78
CA VAL A 422 -9.58 -18.00 13.20
C VAL A 422 -8.14 -18.52 13.38
N CYS A 423 -7.77 -19.62 12.72
CA CYS A 423 -6.41 -20.14 12.77
C CYS A 423 -5.39 -19.15 12.20
N ASP A 424 -5.69 -18.54 11.04
CA ASP A 424 -4.84 -17.56 10.39
C ASP A 424 -4.57 -16.36 11.30
N TYR A 425 -5.63 -15.78 11.87
CA TYR A 425 -5.49 -14.61 12.73
C TYR A 425 -4.78 -14.92 14.05
N TYR A 426 -5.25 -15.94 14.79
CA TYR A 426 -4.80 -16.16 16.16
C TYR A 426 -3.49 -16.94 16.26
N ILE A 427 -3.27 -17.93 15.39
CA ILE A 427 -2.15 -18.87 15.51
C ILE A 427 -1.03 -18.51 14.54
N VAL A 428 -1.35 -18.35 13.24
CA VAL A 428 -0.33 -18.13 12.20
C VAL A 428 0.19 -16.69 12.23
N ARG A 429 -0.70 -15.70 12.23
CA ARG A 429 -0.34 -14.27 12.18
C ARG A 429 -0.20 -13.64 13.56
N LYS A 430 -0.74 -14.28 14.60
CA LYS A 430 -0.66 -13.83 16.01
C LYS A 430 -1.19 -12.39 16.18
N GLY A 431 -2.34 -12.12 15.58
CA GLY A 431 -3.01 -10.82 15.63
C GLY A 431 -2.51 -9.80 14.61
N TYR A 432 -1.44 -10.06 13.86
CA TYR A 432 -0.83 -9.07 12.95
C TYR A 432 -1.48 -9.06 11.56
N LEU A 433 -2.05 -7.91 11.16
CA LEU A 433 -2.57 -7.68 9.80
C LEU A 433 -2.04 -6.34 9.24
N GLN A 434 -1.70 -6.34 7.95
CA GLN A 434 -1.31 -5.15 7.21
C GLN A 434 -2.52 -4.62 6.44
N THR A 435 -3.32 -3.78 7.10
CA THR A 435 -4.64 -3.35 6.60
C THR A 435 -4.62 -2.78 5.17
N ARG A 436 -3.60 -1.99 4.81
CA ARG A 436 -3.50 -1.38 3.47
C ARG A 436 -3.36 -2.42 2.36
N ASP A 437 -2.63 -3.50 2.61
CA ASP A 437 -2.40 -4.54 1.61
C ASP A 437 -3.65 -5.41 1.36
N LEU A 438 -4.65 -5.38 2.25
CA LEU A 438 -5.95 -6.03 2.02
C LEU A 438 -6.78 -5.31 0.93
N TYR A 439 -6.37 -4.11 0.51
CA TYR A 439 -6.99 -3.34 -0.58
C TYR A 439 -6.08 -3.21 -1.80
N SER A 440 -5.03 -4.05 -1.88
CA SER A 440 -4.02 -3.99 -2.94
C SER A 440 -4.12 -5.20 -3.87
N THR A 441 -4.13 -4.94 -5.19
CA THR A 441 -4.00 -6.00 -6.21
C THR A 441 -2.56 -6.25 -6.63
N LEU A 442 -1.58 -5.61 -5.97
CA LEU A 442 -0.16 -5.78 -6.27
C LEU A 442 0.21 -7.26 -6.15
N ARG A 443 0.77 -7.85 -7.22
CA ARG A 443 1.19 -9.25 -7.22
C ARG A 443 2.28 -9.57 -6.18
N SER A 444 3.03 -8.56 -5.77
CA SER A 444 4.05 -8.63 -4.72
C SER A 444 3.49 -8.40 -3.30
N GLY A 445 2.18 -8.16 -3.16
CA GLY A 445 1.55 -7.95 -1.86
C GLY A 445 1.39 -9.27 -1.08
N PRO A 446 1.45 -9.22 0.26
CA PRO A 446 1.49 -10.43 1.10
C PRO A 446 0.21 -11.27 1.03
N TYR A 447 -0.92 -10.66 0.67
CA TYR A 447 -2.23 -11.31 0.53
C TYR A 447 -2.56 -11.70 -0.92
N HIS A 448 -1.67 -11.44 -1.88
CA HIS A 448 -1.92 -11.82 -3.28
C HIS A 448 -1.66 -13.31 -3.52
N TYR A 449 -0.80 -13.97 -2.74
CA TYR A 449 -0.51 -15.41 -2.88
C TYR A 449 -0.30 -15.85 -4.35
N THR A 450 -0.87 -16.98 -4.75
CA THR A 450 -0.76 -17.53 -6.10
C THR A 450 -1.97 -17.08 -6.92
N PHE A 451 -1.76 -16.12 -7.83
CA PHE A 451 -2.82 -15.51 -8.67
C PHE A 451 -3.99 -14.87 -7.90
N GLY A 452 -3.77 -14.42 -6.67
CA GLY A 452 -4.81 -13.88 -5.78
C GLY A 452 -5.44 -14.92 -4.86
N VAL A 453 -5.05 -16.20 -4.96
CA VAL A 453 -5.67 -17.33 -4.26
C VAL A 453 -4.67 -17.97 -3.31
N HIS A 454 -5.09 -18.17 -2.06
CA HIS A 454 -4.28 -18.86 -1.07
C HIS A 454 -4.56 -20.37 -1.10
N TRP A 455 -3.74 -21.14 -1.81
CA TRP A 455 -3.97 -22.58 -1.97
C TRP A 455 -4.01 -23.35 -0.65
N ARG A 456 -3.24 -22.94 0.39
CA ARG A 456 -3.26 -23.58 1.72
C ARG A 456 -4.62 -23.41 2.40
N ALA A 457 -5.23 -22.24 2.27
CA ALA A 457 -6.58 -21.97 2.77
C ALA A 457 -7.63 -22.84 2.08
N TYR A 458 -7.55 -23.00 0.76
CA TYR A 458 -8.47 -23.85 0.02
C TYR A 458 -8.28 -25.34 0.33
N ALA A 459 -7.04 -25.82 0.43
CA ALA A 459 -6.75 -27.19 0.84
C ALA A 459 -7.32 -27.49 2.23
N ALA A 460 -7.11 -26.58 3.19
CA ALA A 460 -7.66 -26.67 4.53
C ALA A 460 -9.20 -26.63 4.56
N TYR A 461 -9.80 -25.71 3.81
CA TYR A 461 -11.24 -25.59 3.66
C TYR A 461 -11.87 -26.88 3.08
N ILE A 462 -11.29 -27.41 2.00
CA ILE A 462 -11.75 -28.66 1.38
C ILE A 462 -11.61 -29.83 2.35
N ALA A 463 -10.49 -29.93 3.08
CA ALA A 463 -10.31 -30.97 4.09
C ALA A 463 -11.40 -30.93 5.17
N GLY A 464 -11.76 -29.73 5.64
CA GLY A 464 -12.85 -29.53 6.61
C GLY A 464 -14.24 -29.86 6.06
N ILE A 465 -14.46 -29.74 4.75
CA ILE A 465 -15.71 -30.21 4.12
C ILE A 465 -15.73 -31.73 3.98
N LEU A 466 -14.63 -32.31 3.48
CA LEU A 466 -14.56 -33.73 3.14
C LEU A 466 -14.86 -34.66 4.32
N ILE A 467 -14.49 -34.27 5.53
CA ILE A 467 -14.79 -35.06 6.74
C ILE A 467 -16.30 -35.21 7.01
N ASN A 468 -17.12 -34.27 6.52
CA ASN A 468 -18.56 -34.22 6.76
C ASN A 468 -19.41 -34.66 5.55
N VAL A 469 -18.84 -34.69 4.33
CA VAL A 469 -19.58 -34.96 3.08
C VAL A 469 -20.29 -36.31 3.09
N VAL A 470 -19.65 -37.35 3.60
CA VAL A 470 -20.25 -38.69 3.64
C VAL A 470 -21.47 -38.71 4.57
N GLY A 471 -21.38 -38.10 5.75
CA GLY A 471 -22.53 -38.02 6.66
C GLY A 471 -23.63 -37.09 6.14
N PHE A 472 -23.27 -36.02 5.43
CA PHE A 472 -24.23 -35.16 4.74
C PHE A 472 -25.04 -35.91 3.68
N ALA A 473 -24.39 -36.75 2.86
CA ALA A 473 -25.08 -37.61 1.90
C ALA A 473 -26.12 -38.52 2.59
N GLY A 474 -25.82 -38.96 3.82
CA GLY A 474 -26.75 -39.70 4.68
C GLY A 474 -27.96 -38.88 5.12
N ALA A 475 -27.73 -37.63 5.54
CA ALA A 475 -28.79 -36.72 5.99
C ALA A 475 -29.80 -36.38 4.88
N VAL A 476 -29.38 -36.41 3.61
CA VAL A 476 -30.26 -36.20 2.45
C VAL A 476 -30.86 -37.48 1.87
N GLY A 477 -30.71 -38.62 2.56
CA GLY A 477 -31.43 -39.87 2.26
C GLY A 477 -30.60 -41.02 1.67
N ASN A 478 -29.28 -40.89 1.51
CA ASN A 478 -28.44 -42.00 1.06
C ASN A 478 -28.06 -42.94 2.22
N LYS A 479 -27.76 -44.21 1.91
CA LYS A 479 -27.22 -45.16 2.91
C LYS A 479 -25.73 -44.90 3.10
N VAL A 480 -25.31 -44.64 4.35
CA VAL A 480 -23.92 -44.33 4.70
C VAL A 480 -23.49 -45.03 6.00
N PRO A 481 -22.19 -45.24 6.25
CA PRO A 481 -21.72 -45.85 7.49
C PRO A 481 -22.13 -45.05 8.74
N LYS A 482 -22.51 -45.73 9.82
CA LYS A 482 -22.98 -45.09 11.07
C LYS A 482 -21.97 -44.11 11.67
N GLY A 483 -20.67 -44.39 11.51
CA GLY A 483 -19.60 -43.47 11.92
C GLY A 483 -19.62 -42.13 11.18
N ALA A 484 -19.96 -42.13 9.89
CA ALA A 484 -20.09 -40.89 9.11
C ALA A 484 -21.28 -40.05 9.58
N THR A 485 -22.38 -40.69 9.97
CA THR A 485 -23.53 -40.02 10.59
C THR A 485 -23.14 -39.35 11.91
N TYR A 486 -22.34 -40.02 12.74
CA TYR A 486 -21.86 -39.46 14.01
C TYR A 486 -20.92 -38.26 13.82
N LEU A 487 -20.02 -38.31 12.84
CA LEU A 487 -19.18 -37.16 12.48
C LEU A 487 -20.02 -35.98 12.00
N TYR A 488 -21.01 -36.22 11.16
CA TYR A 488 -21.91 -35.17 10.67
C TYR A 488 -22.80 -34.57 11.77
N ASN A 489 -23.19 -35.34 12.78
CA ASN A 489 -23.85 -34.79 13.97
C ASN A 489 -22.97 -33.77 14.70
N LEU A 490 -21.64 -33.82 14.53
CA LEU A 490 -20.65 -32.88 15.07
C LEU A 490 -20.11 -31.91 14.00
N ASN A 491 -20.85 -31.71 12.90
CA ASN A 491 -20.34 -31.09 11.66
C ASN A 491 -19.53 -29.80 11.87
N PHE A 492 -19.99 -28.89 12.73
CA PHE A 492 -19.33 -27.61 12.96
C PHE A 492 -17.93 -27.81 13.55
N PHE A 493 -17.79 -28.62 14.59
CA PHE A 493 -16.49 -28.87 15.21
C PHE A 493 -15.57 -29.66 14.32
N CYS A 494 -16.08 -30.71 13.66
CA CYS A 494 -15.29 -31.50 12.72
C CYS A 494 -14.78 -30.61 11.57
N GLY A 495 -15.65 -29.78 10.98
CA GLY A 495 -15.28 -28.88 9.90
C GLY A 495 -14.31 -27.78 10.33
N PHE A 496 -14.53 -27.18 11.50
CA PHE A 496 -13.67 -26.14 12.06
C PHE A 496 -12.27 -26.68 12.43
N LEU A 497 -12.20 -27.75 13.22
CA LEU A 497 -10.94 -28.27 13.75
C LEU A 497 -10.07 -28.85 12.63
N VAL A 498 -10.65 -29.63 11.71
CA VAL A 498 -9.90 -30.20 10.58
C VAL A 498 -9.34 -29.09 9.70
N ALA A 499 -10.14 -28.07 9.38
CA ALA A 499 -9.67 -26.93 8.59
C ALA A 499 -8.58 -26.13 9.31
N ALA A 500 -8.76 -25.82 10.60
CA ALA A 500 -7.77 -25.09 11.39
C ALA A 500 -6.44 -25.86 11.50
N MET A 501 -6.49 -27.15 11.82
CA MET A 501 -5.28 -28.00 11.93
C MET A 501 -4.56 -28.13 10.59
N MET A 502 -5.31 -28.37 9.51
CA MET A 502 -4.74 -28.47 8.16
C MET A 502 -4.11 -27.14 7.74
N TYR A 503 -4.78 -26.02 7.98
CA TYR A 503 -4.25 -24.70 7.66
C TYR A 503 -2.95 -24.41 8.44
N TYR A 504 -2.95 -24.69 9.75
CA TYR A 504 -1.78 -24.54 10.58
C TYR A 504 -0.61 -25.39 10.07
N ALA A 505 -0.84 -26.68 9.81
CA ALA A 505 0.20 -27.60 9.32
C ALA A 505 0.79 -27.12 7.98
N LEU A 506 -0.06 -26.73 7.03
CA LEU A 506 0.39 -26.25 5.72
C LEU A 506 1.14 -24.91 5.80
N CYS A 507 0.71 -23.99 6.66
CA CYS A 507 1.42 -22.73 6.90
C CYS A 507 2.70 -22.92 7.72
N TRP A 508 2.79 -23.96 8.54
CA TRP A 508 4.02 -24.31 9.25
C TRP A 508 5.07 -24.89 8.29
N ILE A 509 4.66 -25.81 7.40
CA ILE A 509 5.53 -26.39 6.35
C ILE A 509 5.94 -25.31 5.34
N SER A 510 5.02 -24.41 5.00
CA SER A 510 5.21 -23.39 3.97
C SER A 510 4.74 -22.02 4.47
N PRO A 511 5.61 -21.28 5.19
CA PRO A 511 5.27 -20.02 5.84
C PRO A 511 4.64 -18.98 4.92
N VAL A 512 3.69 -18.24 5.47
CA VAL A 512 2.99 -17.13 4.81
C VAL A 512 3.63 -15.79 5.18
N GLN A 513 3.49 -14.79 4.30
CA GLN A 513 3.97 -13.44 4.54
C GLN A 513 3.00 -12.64 5.45
N ALA A 514 3.43 -11.45 5.90
CA ALA A 514 2.67 -10.58 6.81
C ALA A 514 2.23 -11.28 8.11
N THR A 515 3.14 -12.04 8.72
CA THR A 515 3.03 -12.53 10.10
C THR A 515 3.72 -11.58 11.07
N SER A 516 3.45 -11.70 12.37
CA SER A 516 4.12 -10.89 13.39
C SER A 516 5.66 -10.96 13.26
N PRO A 517 6.35 -9.80 13.11
CA PRO A 517 7.80 -9.75 12.90
C PRO A 517 8.60 -10.16 14.14
N THR A 518 7.99 -10.11 15.32
CA THR A 518 8.61 -10.54 16.59
C THR A 518 8.33 -12.01 16.92
N GLY A 519 7.51 -12.69 16.12
CA GLY A 519 7.01 -14.03 16.42
C GLY A 519 6.09 -14.09 17.65
N LYS A 520 5.74 -12.96 18.28
CA LYS A 520 4.82 -12.85 19.42
C LYS A 520 3.48 -12.24 19.00
N TRP A 521 2.49 -12.25 19.88
CA TRP A 521 1.23 -11.55 19.64
C TRP A 521 1.47 -10.06 19.37
N LEU A 522 0.95 -9.55 18.25
CA LEU A 522 1.06 -8.15 17.86
C LEU A 522 -0.17 -7.76 17.05
N GLU A 523 -1.06 -6.97 17.64
CA GLU A 523 -2.11 -6.30 16.89
C GLU A 523 -1.74 -4.83 16.74
N VAL A 524 -1.60 -4.35 15.50
CA VAL A 524 -1.24 -2.96 15.23
C VAL A 524 -2.45 -2.07 15.50
N ASP A 525 -2.26 -0.98 16.24
CA ASP A 525 -3.32 0.01 16.43
C ASP A 525 -3.61 0.73 15.11
N GLY A 526 -4.89 0.95 14.84
CA GLY A 526 -5.36 1.59 13.60
C GLY A 526 -4.85 3.02 13.41
N ASP A 527 -4.27 3.66 14.43
CA ASP A 527 -3.87 5.07 14.41
C ASP A 527 -2.75 5.37 13.38
N ASP A 528 -1.90 4.41 13.01
CA ASP A 528 -0.92 4.57 11.90
C ASP A 528 -1.56 4.49 10.50
N SER A 529 -2.80 4.00 10.41
CA SER A 529 -3.60 4.02 9.18
C SER A 529 -4.43 5.30 9.01
N GLU A 530 -4.41 6.21 10.00
CA GLU A 530 -5.25 7.42 10.07
C GLU A 530 -4.62 8.66 9.41
N ARG A 531 -3.62 8.52 8.53
CA ARG A 531 -3.00 9.67 7.83
C ARG A 531 -3.13 9.69 6.31
N SER A 532 -3.96 8.83 5.71
CA SER A 532 -4.39 9.02 4.31
C SER A 532 -5.60 8.14 4.01
N ASP A 533 -6.77 8.76 3.93
CA ASP A 533 -8.02 8.12 3.48
C ASP A 533 -7.99 7.68 2.01
N SER A 534 -6.92 8.03 1.29
CA SER A 534 -6.75 7.76 -0.13
C SER A 534 -6.07 6.42 -0.40
N LEU A 535 -6.76 5.57 -1.15
CA LEU A 535 -6.21 4.36 -1.77
C LEU A 535 -5.55 4.66 -3.12
N VAL A 536 -5.59 5.92 -3.55
CA VAL A 536 -4.83 6.44 -4.68
C VAL A 536 -3.39 6.64 -4.22
N TYR A 537 -2.49 5.80 -4.70
CA TYR A 537 -1.06 6.05 -4.52
C TYR A 537 -0.67 7.32 -5.29
N GLY A 538 -0.64 8.46 -4.58
CA GLY A 538 0.03 9.68 -5.02
C GLY A 538 -0.86 10.76 -5.65
N VAL A 539 -1.96 11.16 -5.00
CA VAL A 539 -2.65 12.40 -5.40
C VAL A 539 -3.10 13.19 -4.18
N ASN A 540 -2.48 14.35 -3.95
CA ASN A 540 -3.22 15.51 -3.44
C ASN A 540 -3.93 16.08 -4.68
N VAL A 541 -5.20 15.72 -4.86
CA VAL A 541 -6.11 16.40 -5.77
C VAL A 541 -6.68 17.55 -4.96
N ASP A 542 -6.20 18.74 -5.24
CA ASP A 542 -7.06 19.86 -5.62
C ASP A 542 -6.18 20.80 -6.46
N ASP A 543 -6.69 21.19 -7.63
CA ASP A 543 -6.12 22.11 -8.64
C ASP A 543 -5.24 21.59 -9.79
N ALA A 544 -5.41 20.35 -10.28
CA ALA A 544 -4.69 19.90 -11.50
C ALA A 544 -5.52 19.15 -12.57
N GLU A 545 -6.85 19.28 -12.58
CA GLU A 545 -7.68 18.86 -13.71
C GLU A 545 -8.32 20.06 -14.44
N SER A 546 -7.48 20.91 -15.01
CA SER A 546 -7.82 21.52 -16.29
C SER A 546 -6.54 21.59 -17.12
N THR A 547 -6.62 21.14 -18.38
CA THR A 547 -5.54 21.10 -19.39
C THR A 547 -4.59 19.89 -19.40
N ALA A 548 -5.10 18.70 -19.78
CA ALA A 548 -4.37 17.78 -20.69
C ALA A 548 -5.25 16.58 -21.09
N GLY A 549 -6.12 16.76 -22.07
CA GLY A 549 -6.76 15.63 -22.74
C GLY A 549 -5.82 15.01 -23.79
N VAL A 550 -5.29 13.81 -23.53
CA VAL A 550 -4.93 12.80 -24.56
C VAL A 550 -5.15 11.39 -23.96
N PRO A 551 -5.78 10.44 -24.68
CA PRO A 551 -6.30 9.17 -24.14
C PRO A 551 -5.20 8.10 -24.00
N LEU A 552 -5.23 7.29 -22.93
CA LEU A 552 -4.34 6.13 -22.75
C LEU A 552 -5.05 4.89 -23.28
N GLY A 553 -4.65 4.50 -24.48
CA GLY A 553 -5.21 3.40 -25.25
C GLY A 553 -5.22 2.04 -24.53
N ASP A 554 -6.34 1.35 -24.76
CA ASP A 554 -6.67 -0.04 -24.46
C ASP A 554 -5.54 -1.09 -24.55
N SER A 555 -5.38 -1.90 -23.49
CA SER A 555 -4.91 -3.29 -23.58
C SER A 555 -5.58 -4.11 -22.46
N LYS A 556 -6.63 -4.92 -22.74
CA LYS A 556 -6.60 -6.35 -23.11
C LYS A 556 -5.43 -7.12 -22.48
N GLY A 557 -5.76 -8.18 -21.74
CA GLY A 557 -4.82 -9.03 -20.99
C GLY A 557 -3.71 -9.65 -21.85
N PRO A 558 -2.76 -10.38 -21.23
CA PRO A 558 -1.60 -10.90 -21.92
C PRO A 558 -2.02 -12.05 -22.84
N SER A 559 -2.35 -11.70 -24.09
CA SER A 559 -1.85 -12.50 -25.21
C SER A 559 -0.32 -12.40 -25.18
N LEU A 560 0.36 -13.46 -25.60
CA LEU A 560 1.82 -13.57 -25.73
C LEU A 560 2.50 -12.44 -26.55
N LYS A 561 1.75 -11.45 -27.04
CA LYS A 561 2.17 -10.30 -27.86
C LYS A 561 2.54 -9.02 -27.08
N LEU A 562 2.39 -8.98 -25.74
CA LEU A 562 2.64 -7.77 -24.91
C LEU A 562 4.08 -7.61 -24.40
N THR A 563 4.96 -8.60 -24.59
CA THR A 563 6.35 -8.55 -24.09
C THR A 563 7.32 -7.81 -25.02
N THR A 564 6.89 -7.40 -26.22
CA THR A 564 7.78 -6.82 -27.25
C THR A 564 7.46 -5.37 -27.66
N ARG A 565 6.41 -4.77 -27.10
CA ARG A 565 6.03 -3.38 -27.41
C ARG A 565 6.73 -2.40 -26.47
N THR A 566 7.16 -1.27 -27.02
CA THR A 566 7.71 -0.15 -26.25
C THR A 566 6.68 0.96 -26.10
N SER A 567 6.80 1.74 -25.02
CA SER A 567 6.11 3.02 -24.88
C SER A 567 7.14 4.16 -24.85
N PRO A 568 7.11 5.12 -25.80
CA PRO A 568 6.27 5.14 -27.00
C PRO A 568 6.67 4.05 -28.02
N SER A 569 5.85 3.87 -29.06
CA SER A 569 6.19 3.04 -30.23
C SER A 569 7.36 3.62 -31.02
N LYS A 570 7.86 2.87 -32.02
CA LYS A 570 8.93 3.31 -32.93
C LYS A 570 8.69 4.74 -33.44
N ILE A 571 9.72 5.58 -33.37
CA ILE A 571 9.65 7.00 -33.74
C ILE A 571 10.05 7.15 -35.20
N SER A 572 9.08 7.48 -36.06
CA SER A 572 9.34 7.69 -37.49
C SER A 572 10.29 8.88 -37.69
N GLY A 573 11.34 8.69 -38.50
CA GLY A 573 12.33 9.72 -38.81
C GLY A 573 13.55 9.75 -37.90
N ILE A 574 13.58 8.97 -36.81
CA ILE A 574 14.79 8.77 -36.00
C ILE A 574 15.39 7.39 -36.31
N TYR A 575 16.71 7.31 -36.47
CA TYR A 575 17.39 6.05 -36.76
C TYR A 575 17.29 5.09 -35.57
N GLU A 576 16.87 3.84 -35.80
CA GLU A 576 16.81 2.80 -34.77
C GLU A 576 18.06 1.93 -34.83
N ILE A 577 18.76 1.80 -33.70
CA ILE A 577 19.90 0.88 -33.60
C ILE A 577 19.41 -0.56 -33.87
N PRO A 578 20.11 -1.33 -34.73
CA PRO A 578 19.75 -2.73 -34.98
C PRO A 578 20.15 -3.64 -33.82
N GLY A 579 19.53 -4.82 -33.74
CA GLY A 579 19.87 -5.84 -32.73
C GLY A 579 19.00 -5.83 -31.47
N ALA A 580 17.93 -5.03 -31.41
CA ALA A 580 16.96 -5.09 -30.32
C ALA A 580 16.34 -6.48 -30.13
N LEU A 581 16.56 -7.08 -28.97
CA LEU A 581 15.91 -8.32 -28.58
C LEU A 581 14.44 -8.08 -28.20
N PRO A 582 13.54 -9.08 -28.37
CA PRO A 582 12.11 -8.91 -28.15
C PRO A 582 11.74 -8.34 -26.77
N ILE A 583 12.31 -8.89 -25.69
CA ILE A 583 11.94 -8.56 -24.30
C ILE A 583 12.87 -7.52 -23.67
N VAL A 584 14.18 -7.70 -23.83
CA VAL A 584 15.20 -6.86 -23.17
C VAL A 584 15.62 -5.66 -24.02
N GLY A 585 15.22 -5.62 -25.30
CA GLY A 585 15.65 -4.58 -26.23
C GLY A 585 17.16 -4.60 -26.43
N HIS A 586 17.79 -3.45 -26.23
CA HIS A 586 19.23 -3.22 -26.33
C HIS A 586 19.97 -3.36 -25.00
N LEU A 587 19.29 -3.64 -23.87
CA LEU A 587 19.93 -3.67 -22.54
C LEU A 587 21.16 -4.58 -22.49
N LEU A 588 21.09 -5.78 -23.07
CA LEU A 588 22.22 -6.71 -23.10
C LEU A 588 23.37 -6.24 -24.00
N HIS A 589 23.07 -5.46 -25.06
CA HIS A 589 24.11 -4.91 -25.94
C HIS A 589 24.77 -3.67 -25.32
N LEU A 590 24.02 -2.91 -24.53
CA LEU A 590 24.52 -1.77 -23.78
C LEU A 590 25.40 -2.20 -22.59
N GLY A 591 25.05 -3.32 -21.93
CA GLY A 591 25.77 -3.80 -20.76
C GLY A 591 25.79 -2.77 -19.63
N ASP A 592 26.92 -2.65 -18.93
CA ASP A 592 27.09 -1.72 -17.81
C ASP A 592 27.58 -0.32 -18.24
N ASP A 593 28.11 -0.17 -19.47
CA ASP A 593 28.68 1.08 -19.99
C ASP A 593 27.86 1.65 -21.16
N HIS A 594 26.69 2.18 -20.83
CA HIS A 594 25.79 2.77 -21.83
C HIS A 594 26.44 3.93 -22.60
N ALA A 595 27.27 4.75 -21.95
CA ALA A 595 27.87 5.95 -22.56
C ALA A 595 28.83 5.57 -23.69
N SER A 596 29.79 4.70 -23.39
CA SER A 596 30.81 4.27 -24.36
C SER A 596 30.19 3.42 -25.48
N VAL A 597 29.19 2.59 -25.17
CA VAL A 597 28.47 1.82 -26.20
C VAL A 597 27.68 2.73 -27.15
N CYS A 598 26.95 3.72 -26.61
CA CYS A 598 26.22 4.68 -27.43
C CYS A 598 27.16 5.56 -28.27
N GLU A 599 28.30 5.95 -27.71
CA GLU A 599 29.34 6.68 -28.42
C GLU A 599 29.91 5.84 -29.59
N LYS A 600 30.20 4.57 -29.35
CA LYS A 600 30.62 3.62 -30.40
C LYS A 600 29.56 3.48 -31.48
N TRP A 601 28.28 3.39 -31.12
CA TRP A 601 27.18 3.33 -32.08
C TRP A 601 27.04 4.59 -32.91
N TRP A 602 27.14 5.78 -32.30
CA TRP A 602 27.21 7.05 -33.02
C TRP A 602 28.33 7.03 -34.07
N ARG A 603 29.56 6.66 -33.66
CA ARG A 603 30.73 6.62 -34.55
C ARG A 603 30.59 5.57 -35.66
N THR A 604 29.92 4.46 -35.40
CA THR A 604 29.74 3.34 -36.34
C THR A 604 28.62 3.62 -37.35
N TYR A 605 27.45 4.01 -36.87
CA TYR A 605 26.25 4.21 -37.69
C TYR A 605 26.13 5.63 -38.26
N LYS A 606 26.98 6.58 -37.83
CA LYS A 606 26.99 7.97 -38.29
C LYS A 606 25.65 8.71 -38.11
N HIS A 607 24.89 8.36 -37.05
CA HIS A 607 23.68 9.06 -36.61
C HIS A 607 23.83 9.58 -35.17
N SER A 608 23.82 10.90 -34.94
CA SER A 608 24.15 11.51 -33.64
C SER A 608 22.99 11.41 -32.67
N VAL A 609 21.80 11.36 -33.27
CA VAL A 609 20.51 11.16 -32.65
C VAL A 609 19.96 9.84 -33.16
N PHE A 610 19.74 8.90 -32.25
CA PHE A 610 19.16 7.59 -32.57
C PHE A 610 18.23 7.13 -31.45
N GLU A 611 17.33 6.20 -31.77
CA GLU A 611 16.43 5.57 -30.82
C GLU A 611 16.93 4.17 -30.43
N ILE A 612 16.76 3.85 -29.15
CA ILE A 612 17.05 2.55 -28.55
C ILE A 612 15.84 2.03 -27.77
N ARG A 613 15.92 0.75 -27.42
CA ARG A 613 14.89 0.04 -26.64
C ARG A 613 15.52 -0.41 -25.33
N LEU A 614 15.06 0.13 -24.22
CA LEU A 614 15.38 -0.36 -22.88
C LEU A 614 14.19 -1.19 -22.42
N GLY A 615 14.22 -2.50 -22.67
CA GLY A 615 13.08 -3.39 -22.41
C GLY A 615 11.76 -2.91 -23.03
N ASN A 616 10.82 -2.50 -22.17
CA ASN A 616 9.52 -1.93 -22.56
C ASN A 616 9.51 -0.39 -22.76
N THR A 617 10.65 0.28 -22.58
CA THR A 617 10.81 1.73 -22.75
C THR A 617 11.60 2.03 -24.02
N ARG A 618 11.15 3.03 -24.78
CA ARG A 618 11.91 3.55 -25.92
C ARG A 618 12.53 4.89 -25.55
N ALA A 619 13.82 5.04 -25.86
CA ALA A 619 14.58 6.24 -25.53
C ALA A 619 15.30 6.78 -26.77
N VAL A 620 15.43 8.10 -26.85
CA VAL A 620 16.25 8.78 -27.86
C VAL A 620 17.56 9.19 -27.21
N VAL A 621 18.68 8.80 -27.81
CA VAL A 621 20.04 9.12 -27.35
C VAL A 621 20.61 10.23 -28.22
N ILE A 622 21.21 11.25 -27.58
CA ILE A 622 21.86 12.39 -28.24
C ILE A 622 23.34 12.37 -27.88
N ASN A 623 24.23 12.40 -28.87
CA ASN A 623 25.68 12.16 -28.67
C ASN A 623 26.58 13.33 -29.09
N SER A 624 26.31 14.02 -30.20
CA SER A 624 27.19 15.11 -30.66
C SER A 624 27.04 16.35 -29.78
N PHE A 625 28.08 17.19 -29.70
CA PHE A 625 28.02 18.43 -28.91
C PHE A 625 26.89 19.36 -29.39
N GLU A 626 26.78 19.57 -30.70
CA GLU A 626 25.78 20.47 -31.28
C GLU A 626 24.35 19.93 -31.13
N ASP A 627 24.11 18.62 -31.28
CA ASP A 627 22.75 18.08 -31.10
C ASP A 627 22.35 18.05 -29.62
N CYS A 628 23.28 17.80 -28.70
CA CYS A 628 23.04 17.97 -27.27
C CYS A 628 22.65 19.42 -26.95
N LYS A 629 23.36 20.40 -27.53
CA LYS A 629 23.04 21.83 -27.37
C LYS A 629 21.66 22.18 -27.95
N ARG A 630 21.35 21.73 -29.16
CA ARG A 630 20.04 21.91 -29.82
C ARG A 630 18.90 21.30 -29.01
N MET A 631 19.08 20.07 -28.51
CA MET A 631 18.08 19.40 -27.69
C MET A 631 17.86 20.11 -26.35
N LEU A 632 18.93 20.49 -25.65
CA LEU A 632 18.85 21.00 -24.29
C LEU A 632 18.50 22.49 -24.20
N LEU A 633 18.95 23.31 -25.15
CA LEU A 633 18.68 24.74 -25.20
C LEU A 633 17.57 25.08 -26.21
N GLY A 634 17.62 24.50 -27.40
CA GLY A 634 16.61 24.75 -28.44
C GLY A 634 15.23 24.18 -28.09
N HIS A 635 15.20 23.07 -27.36
CA HIS A 635 13.96 22.42 -26.89
C HIS A 635 13.90 22.36 -25.36
N GLN A 636 14.34 23.42 -24.69
CA GLN A 636 14.48 23.46 -23.23
C GLN A 636 13.17 23.17 -22.48
N SER A 637 12.06 23.83 -22.87
CA SER A 637 10.74 23.61 -22.27
C SER A 637 10.19 22.22 -22.57
N ALA A 638 10.40 21.74 -23.80
CA ALA A 638 9.90 20.45 -24.22
C ALA A 638 10.69 19.26 -23.64
N SER A 639 11.97 19.44 -23.29
CA SER A 639 12.82 18.40 -22.68
C SER A 639 12.98 18.55 -21.15
N ILE A 640 12.12 19.34 -20.50
CA ILE A 640 12.31 19.75 -19.10
C ILE A 640 11.92 18.70 -18.06
N ASP A 641 11.14 17.69 -18.45
CA ASP A 641 10.53 16.73 -17.52
C ASP A 641 11.47 15.56 -17.19
N ARG A 642 11.12 14.77 -16.17
CA ARG A 642 11.89 13.58 -15.74
C ARG A 642 11.01 12.33 -15.76
N PRO A 643 11.52 11.18 -16.24
CA PRO A 643 10.83 9.91 -16.10
C PRO A 643 10.88 9.42 -14.65
N THR A 644 9.83 8.72 -14.23
CA THR A 644 9.80 7.98 -12.96
C THR A 644 10.17 6.53 -13.20
N LEU A 645 11.14 6.03 -12.44
CA LEU A 645 11.66 4.67 -12.53
C LEU A 645 11.22 3.85 -11.31
N TYR A 646 11.05 2.54 -11.48
CA TYR A 646 10.56 1.67 -10.42
C TYR A 646 11.51 1.62 -9.22
N THR A 647 12.79 1.41 -9.45
CA THR A 647 13.80 1.19 -8.41
C THR A 647 14.06 2.46 -7.63
N PHE A 648 14.44 3.54 -8.31
CA PHE A 648 14.76 4.79 -7.64
C PHE A 648 13.52 5.48 -7.07
N HIS A 649 12.49 5.75 -7.87
CA HIS A 649 11.32 6.51 -7.42
C HIS A 649 10.33 5.66 -6.62
N GLY A 650 10.05 4.44 -7.07
CA GLY A 650 9.06 3.55 -6.46
C GLY A 650 9.54 2.84 -5.20
N VAL A 651 10.85 2.57 -5.07
CA VAL A 651 11.41 1.87 -3.89
C VAL A 651 12.25 2.81 -3.02
N ILE A 652 13.27 3.49 -3.55
CA ILE A 652 14.23 4.28 -2.73
C ILE A 652 13.62 5.60 -2.24
N SER A 653 12.88 6.31 -3.09
CA SER A 653 12.35 7.64 -2.77
C SER A 653 10.91 7.64 -2.24
N SER A 654 10.38 6.48 -1.85
CA SER A 654 8.96 6.35 -1.45
C SER A 654 8.61 6.98 -0.09
N THR A 655 9.59 7.45 0.69
CA THR A 655 9.43 8.02 2.05
C THR A 655 9.81 9.49 2.12
N GLN A 656 11.00 9.86 1.60
CA GLN A 656 11.58 11.21 1.68
C GLN A 656 11.29 12.09 0.45
N GLY A 657 10.43 11.62 -0.46
CA GLY A 657 10.10 12.31 -1.70
C GLY A 657 11.22 12.28 -2.76
N PHE A 658 10.96 12.94 -3.89
CA PHE A 658 11.88 12.97 -5.03
C PHE A 658 12.88 14.13 -4.89
N THR A 659 14.13 13.94 -5.31
CA THR A 659 15.15 15.00 -5.30
C THR A 659 14.96 15.99 -6.43
N ILE A 660 15.54 17.19 -6.31
CA ILE A 660 15.42 18.26 -7.31
C ILE A 660 15.83 17.79 -8.71
N GLY A 661 16.91 17.02 -8.81
CA GLY A 661 17.43 16.52 -10.09
C GLY A 661 16.56 15.45 -10.76
N SER A 662 15.79 14.68 -9.98
CA SER A 662 15.03 13.51 -10.42
C SER A 662 13.51 13.70 -10.41
N SER A 663 13.02 14.83 -9.90
CA SER A 663 11.59 15.15 -9.82
C SER A 663 11.01 15.48 -11.21
N PRO A 664 9.83 14.95 -11.56
CA PRO A 664 9.02 15.45 -12.67
C PRO A 664 8.83 16.96 -12.62
N TRP A 665 8.52 17.57 -13.76
CA TRP A 665 8.32 19.01 -13.85
C TRP A 665 6.93 19.41 -13.38
N ASP A 666 6.81 19.69 -12.08
CA ASP A 666 5.61 20.18 -11.41
C ASP A 666 5.92 21.42 -10.55
N ASP A 667 4.90 21.99 -9.90
CA ASP A 667 5.07 23.18 -9.06
C ASP A 667 5.94 22.92 -7.82
N SER A 668 5.93 21.69 -7.29
CA SER A 668 6.85 21.28 -6.22
C SER A 668 8.31 21.38 -6.68
N CYS A 669 8.64 20.86 -7.86
CA CYS A 669 9.97 20.95 -8.44
C CYS A 669 10.38 22.39 -8.70
N LYS A 670 9.48 23.23 -9.25
CA LYS A 670 9.76 24.66 -9.49
C LYS A 670 10.08 25.39 -8.19
N ASN A 671 9.28 25.17 -7.14
CA ASN A 671 9.47 25.80 -5.84
C ASN A 671 10.79 25.36 -5.18
N LYS A 672 11.09 24.04 -5.18
CA LYS A 672 12.37 23.52 -4.66
C LYS A 672 13.58 24.08 -5.42
N ARG A 673 13.50 24.19 -6.75
CA ARG A 673 14.58 24.80 -7.57
C ARG A 673 14.75 26.28 -7.27
N LYS A 674 13.65 27.03 -7.12
CA LYS A 674 13.69 28.45 -6.76
C LYS A 674 14.38 28.65 -5.40
N ALA A 675 13.99 27.89 -4.39
CA ALA A 675 14.60 27.94 -3.06
C ALA A 675 16.10 27.58 -3.08
N ALA A 676 16.47 26.48 -3.75
CA ALA A 676 17.88 26.11 -3.90
C ALA A 676 18.68 27.16 -4.69
N GLY A 677 18.08 27.83 -5.67
CA GLY A 677 18.71 28.93 -6.40
C GLY A 677 18.98 30.17 -5.54
N GLN A 678 18.12 30.45 -4.56
CA GLN A 678 18.32 31.56 -3.62
C GLN A 678 19.50 31.30 -2.66
N THR A 679 19.70 30.04 -2.25
CA THR A 679 20.79 29.66 -1.35
C THR A 679 22.12 29.40 -2.07
N LEU A 680 22.10 29.02 -3.35
CA LEU A 680 23.31 28.73 -4.14
C LEU A 680 23.68 29.84 -5.14
N GLY A 681 22.91 30.93 -5.18
CA GLY A 681 23.18 32.05 -6.07
C GLY A 681 24.46 32.82 -5.74
N ARG A 682 24.94 33.63 -6.69
CA ARG A 682 26.14 34.48 -6.51
C ARG A 682 26.13 35.32 -5.22
N PRO A 683 25.00 35.94 -4.78
CA PRO A 683 24.98 36.72 -3.54
C PRO A 683 25.24 35.89 -2.28
N ALA A 684 24.79 34.62 -2.26
CA ALA A 684 24.94 33.74 -1.11
C ALA A 684 26.38 33.22 -0.94
N MET A 685 27.12 33.05 -2.04
CA MET A 685 28.50 32.52 -2.02
C MET A 685 29.44 33.27 -1.09
N ARG A 686 29.30 34.59 -0.95
CA ARG A 686 30.12 35.39 -0.03
C ARG A 686 29.97 34.96 1.43
N ARG A 687 28.77 34.53 1.83
CA ARG A 687 28.49 34.09 3.21
C ARG A 687 29.14 32.74 3.55
N TYR A 688 29.49 31.96 2.54
CA TYR A 688 30.09 30.63 2.69
C TYR A 688 31.62 30.64 2.66
N GLN A 689 32.26 31.79 2.45
CA GLN A 689 33.72 31.91 2.41
C GLN A 689 34.42 31.36 3.67
N PRO A 690 33.95 31.61 4.90
CA PRO A 690 34.58 31.02 6.09
C PRO A 690 34.56 29.49 6.10
N MET A 691 33.48 28.89 5.60
CA MET A 691 33.37 27.43 5.45
C MET A 691 34.38 26.92 4.40
N PHE A 692 34.50 27.60 3.26
CA PHE A 692 35.45 27.21 2.22
C PHE A 692 36.90 27.34 2.71
N ASP A 693 37.22 28.39 3.49
CA ASP A 693 38.54 28.58 4.09
C ASP A 693 38.86 27.42 5.05
N LEU A 694 37.94 27.10 5.95
CA LEU A 694 38.10 26.03 6.94
C LEU A 694 38.27 24.65 6.30
N GLU A 695 37.40 24.28 5.35
CA GLU A 695 37.45 22.94 4.78
C GLU A 695 38.65 22.74 3.85
N THR A 696 39.07 23.77 3.11
CA THR A 696 40.29 23.67 2.28
C THR A 696 41.58 23.72 3.12
N LEU A 697 41.60 24.49 4.23
CA LEU A 697 42.65 24.41 5.24
C LEU A 697 42.80 22.98 5.76
N CYS A 698 41.68 22.35 6.12
CA CYS A 698 41.70 21.01 6.70
C CYS A 698 42.24 19.95 5.75
N ILE A 699 42.03 20.08 4.42
CA ILE A 699 42.69 19.20 3.44
C ILE A 699 44.20 19.37 3.55
N VAL A 700 44.71 20.60 3.42
CA VAL A 700 46.16 20.85 3.41
C VAL A 700 46.79 20.40 4.72
N ARG A 701 46.20 20.76 5.88
CA ARG A 701 46.69 20.36 7.20
C ARG A 701 46.82 18.85 7.34
N ASP A 702 45.78 18.12 6.96
CA ASP A 702 45.78 16.67 7.12
C ASP A 702 46.74 15.99 6.13
N LEU A 703 46.89 16.54 4.92
CA LEU A 703 47.91 16.10 3.96
C LEU A 703 49.35 16.39 4.41
N VAL A 704 49.62 17.56 5.01
CA VAL A 704 50.93 17.87 5.61
C VAL A 704 51.26 16.85 6.71
N ARG A 705 50.30 16.59 7.60
CA ARG A 705 50.47 15.63 8.70
C ARG A 705 50.77 14.22 8.19
N ASP A 706 49.99 13.75 7.21
CA ASP A 706 50.02 12.34 6.80
C ASP A 706 51.10 12.05 5.74
N SER A 707 51.56 13.07 4.99
CA SER A 707 52.64 12.92 3.99
C SER A 707 54.03 12.78 4.60
N GLN A 708 54.20 13.17 5.87
CA GLN A 708 55.47 13.07 6.61
C GLN A 708 56.66 13.63 5.84
N GLY A 709 56.54 14.87 5.33
CA GLY A 709 57.67 15.55 4.66
C GLY A 709 58.01 15.04 3.26
N ASP A 710 57.11 14.27 2.65
CA ASP A 710 57.20 13.55 1.37
C ASP A 710 57.53 12.04 1.48
N GLU A 711 57.77 11.50 2.67
CA GLU A 711 58.17 10.09 2.83
C GLU A 711 57.10 9.07 2.40
N LYS A 712 55.82 9.48 2.35
CA LYS A 712 54.70 8.57 2.07
C LYS A 712 53.94 8.91 0.79
N PHE A 713 53.59 7.86 0.06
CA PHE A 713 52.58 7.90 -1.00
C PHE A 713 51.19 7.81 -0.38
N LEU A 714 50.33 8.75 -0.73
CA LEU A 714 48.97 8.88 -0.17
C LEU A 714 47.91 8.68 -1.25
N ASP A 715 46.82 8.01 -0.87
CA ASP A 715 45.55 8.13 -1.58
C ASP A 715 44.86 9.42 -1.11
N ILE A 716 44.66 10.35 -2.04
CA ILE A 716 44.09 11.67 -1.77
C ILE A 716 42.57 11.67 -1.66
N ARG A 717 41.89 10.67 -2.22
CA ARG A 717 40.43 10.67 -2.37
C ARG A 717 39.68 10.79 -1.03
N PRO A 718 40.08 10.11 0.06
CA PRO A 718 39.40 10.25 1.36
C PRO A 718 39.41 11.68 1.92
N TYR A 719 40.50 12.42 1.74
CA TYR A 719 40.63 13.82 2.18
C TYR A 719 39.65 14.72 1.41
N LEU A 720 39.51 14.47 0.11
CA LEU A 720 38.62 15.21 -0.77
C LEU A 720 37.15 14.86 -0.52
N GLN A 721 36.84 13.59 -0.23
CA GLN A 721 35.50 13.16 0.17
C GLN A 721 35.03 13.85 1.46
N ARG A 722 35.89 13.93 2.48
CA ARG A 722 35.59 14.68 3.69
C ARG A 722 35.37 16.16 3.42
N TYR A 723 36.24 16.78 2.61
CA TYR A 723 36.10 18.18 2.21
C TYR A 723 34.73 18.49 1.59
N ALA A 724 34.33 17.71 0.60
CA ALA A 724 33.05 17.91 -0.07
C ALA A 724 31.87 17.61 0.85
N LEU A 725 31.94 16.52 1.63
CA LEU A 725 30.86 16.12 2.52
C LEU A 725 30.67 17.13 3.66
N ASN A 726 31.73 17.56 4.35
CA ASN A 726 31.64 18.62 5.37
C ASN A 726 31.10 19.93 4.80
N THR A 727 31.53 20.32 3.61
CA THR A 727 31.00 21.52 2.95
C THR A 727 29.48 21.39 2.74
N THR A 728 28.99 20.25 2.26
CA THR A 728 27.55 20.04 2.05
C THR A 728 26.75 19.89 3.35
N LEU A 729 27.29 19.21 4.36
CA LEU A 729 26.64 19.04 5.67
C LEU A 729 26.57 20.35 6.43
N THR A 730 27.62 21.16 6.38
CA THR A 730 27.65 22.49 7.00
C THR A 730 26.65 23.40 6.31
N LEU A 731 26.61 23.38 4.97
CA LEU A 731 25.62 24.14 4.20
C LEU A 731 24.18 23.73 4.51
N CYS A 732 23.88 22.43 4.57
CA CYS A 732 22.51 21.93 4.70
C CYS A 732 22.02 21.90 6.14
N TYR A 733 22.88 21.50 7.08
CA TYR A 733 22.52 21.19 8.46
C TYR A 733 23.34 21.97 9.51
N GLY A 734 24.38 22.72 9.13
CA GLY A 734 25.23 23.40 10.12
C GLY A 734 25.96 22.39 11.03
N ILE A 735 26.31 21.23 10.46
CA ILE A 735 26.98 20.11 11.12
C ILE A 735 28.26 19.79 10.34
N ARG A 736 29.33 19.48 11.07
CA ARG A 736 30.64 19.12 10.55
C ARG A 736 31.15 17.86 11.24
N MET A 737 31.98 17.09 10.54
CA MET A 737 32.69 15.94 11.10
C MET A 737 34.19 16.27 11.22
N ASP A 738 34.77 15.99 12.39
CA ASP A 738 36.16 16.35 12.69
C ASP A 738 37.20 15.33 12.18
N SER A 739 36.82 14.05 12.07
CA SER A 739 37.70 12.97 11.62
C SER A 739 37.41 12.54 10.17
N VAL A 740 38.48 12.17 9.44
CA VAL A 740 38.40 11.51 8.12
C VAL A 740 37.74 10.13 8.23
N TRP A 741 37.74 9.53 9.42
CA TRP A 741 37.24 8.18 9.69
C TRP A 741 36.03 8.14 10.61
N ASP A 742 35.22 9.20 10.60
CA ASP A 742 33.97 9.27 11.35
C ASP A 742 32.94 8.22 10.86
N ASP A 743 32.26 7.54 11.78
CA ASP A 743 31.33 6.46 11.46
C ASP A 743 30.10 6.95 10.70
N MET A 744 29.61 8.16 11.00
CA MET A 744 28.49 8.76 10.27
C MET A 744 28.94 9.20 8.87
N LEU A 745 30.15 9.73 8.73
CA LEU A 745 30.74 10.04 7.42
C LEU A 745 30.74 8.80 6.52
N ARG A 746 31.24 7.66 7.03
CA ARG A 746 31.29 6.39 6.30
C ARG A 746 29.90 5.87 5.94
N GLU A 747 28.94 5.95 6.85
CA GLU A 747 27.57 5.54 6.59
C GLU A 747 26.94 6.36 5.45
N VAL A 748 27.12 7.69 5.47
CA VAL A 748 26.61 8.59 4.42
C VAL A 748 27.27 8.30 3.07
N LEU A 749 28.59 8.09 3.05
CA LEU A 749 29.33 7.76 1.83
C LEU A 749 28.89 6.40 1.26
N GLU A 750 28.82 5.34 2.08
CA GLU A 750 28.45 4.00 1.63
C GLU A 750 27.01 3.97 1.09
N VAL A 751 26.05 4.49 1.86
CA VAL A 751 24.64 4.50 1.47
C VAL A 751 24.40 5.43 0.29
N GLY A 752 25.04 6.60 0.30
CA GLY A 752 24.95 7.58 -0.77
C GLY A 752 25.43 7.02 -2.10
N SER A 753 26.62 6.41 -2.14
CA SER A 753 27.17 5.80 -3.36
C SER A 753 26.35 4.63 -3.86
N ALA A 754 25.88 3.77 -2.97
CA ALA A 754 25.00 2.67 -3.36
C ALA A 754 23.66 3.16 -3.94
N ILE A 755 23.09 4.25 -3.42
CA ILE A 755 21.88 4.88 -3.98
C ILE A 755 22.17 5.58 -5.32
N SER A 756 23.37 6.16 -5.49
CA SER A 756 23.82 6.80 -6.73
C SER A 756 23.80 5.83 -7.91
N LEU A 757 24.28 4.59 -7.71
CA LEU A 757 24.17 3.49 -8.68
C LEU A 757 22.72 3.25 -9.09
N LEU A 758 21.80 3.24 -8.12
CA LEU A 758 20.39 2.93 -8.34
C LEU A 758 19.61 4.07 -9.02
N ARG A 759 20.20 5.26 -9.21
CA ARG A 759 19.64 6.32 -10.08
C ARG A 759 19.98 6.16 -11.55
N SER A 760 21.02 5.38 -11.86
CA SER A 760 21.51 5.25 -13.23
C SER A 760 20.50 4.52 -14.12
N ALA A 761 20.37 4.99 -15.36
CA ALA A 761 19.60 4.29 -16.39
C ALA A 761 20.28 2.99 -16.84
N SER A 762 21.56 2.80 -16.53
CA SER A 762 22.36 1.63 -16.93
C SER A 762 22.24 0.47 -15.95
N GLU A 763 22.11 0.77 -14.66
CA GLU A 763 22.22 -0.22 -13.59
C GLU A 763 20.95 -1.08 -13.38
N ASN A 764 19.76 -0.56 -13.72
CA ASN A 764 18.50 -1.10 -13.21
C ASN A 764 17.62 -1.75 -14.29
N TYR A 765 17.92 -3.00 -14.63
CA TYR A 765 17.14 -3.73 -15.64
C TYR A 765 15.67 -3.90 -15.26
N GLN A 766 15.37 -4.00 -13.95
CA GLN A 766 13.98 -4.10 -13.46
C GLN A 766 13.14 -2.83 -13.70
N ASP A 767 13.77 -1.69 -14.01
CA ASP A 767 13.05 -0.48 -14.40
C ASP A 767 12.41 -0.62 -15.78
N TYR A 768 13.03 -1.43 -16.64
CA TYR A 768 12.70 -1.61 -18.06
C TYR A 768 12.12 -2.99 -18.39
N ILE A 769 12.37 -3.98 -17.54
CA ILE A 769 11.89 -5.35 -17.69
C ILE A 769 11.00 -5.64 -16.46
N PRO A 770 9.70 -5.34 -16.52
CA PRO A 770 8.82 -5.42 -15.35
C PRO A 770 8.77 -6.81 -14.71
N ILE A 771 9.01 -7.89 -15.47
CA ILE A 771 9.02 -9.25 -14.92
C ILE A 771 10.13 -9.46 -13.86
N LEU A 772 11.26 -8.75 -13.98
CA LEU A 772 12.36 -8.85 -13.00
C LEU A 772 11.95 -8.35 -11.61
N ARG A 773 10.95 -7.46 -11.53
CA ARG A 773 10.39 -6.96 -10.26
C ARG A 773 9.73 -8.06 -9.44
N TYR A 774 9.28 -9.12 -10.11
CA TYR A 774 8.50 -10.21 -9.53
C TYR A 774 9.30 -11.51 -9.38
N MET A 775 10.62 -11.51 -9.69
CA MET A 775 11.44 -12.70 -9.48
C MET A 775 11.53 -13.01 -7.97
N PRO A 776 11.38 -14.29 -7.58
CA PRO A 776 11.62 -14.70 -6.20
C PRO A 776 13.06 -14.33 -5.84
N ASN A 777 13.28 -13.77 -4.65
CA ASN A 777 14.57 -13.24 -4.20
C ASN A 777 15.09 -12.06 -5.04
N ASN A 778 14.24 -11.07 -5.34
CA ASN A 778 14.70 -9.80 -5.93
C ASN A 778 15.60 -9.02 -4.95
N GLU A 779 16.88 -9.38 -4.92
CA GLU A 779 17.94 -8.79 -4.09
C GLU A 779 18.06 -7.28 -4.33
N LYS A 780 17.90 -6.82 -5.58
CA LYS A 780 18.02 -5.39 -5.92
C LYS A 780 16.93 -4.56 -5.24
N THR A 781 15.69 -5.06 -5.18
CA THR A 781 14.59 -4.41 -4.44
C THR A 781 14.79 -4.49 -2.92
N GLN A 782 15.28 -5.62 -2.40
CA GLN A 782 15.59 -5.76 -0.97
C GLN A 782 16.71 -4.80 -0.54
N ARG A 783 17.81 -4.75 -1.30
CA ARG A 783 18.93 -3.81 -1.12
C ARG A 783 18.44 -2.37 -1.18
N SER A 784 17.60 -2.03 -2.16
CA SER A 784 17.01 -0.69 -2.29
C SER A 784 16.19 -0.28 -1.05
N LYS A 785 15.38 -1.19 -0.48
CA LYS A 785 14.62 -0.94 0.74
C LYS A 785 15.52 -0.76 1.97
N SER A 786 16.58 -1.57 2.08
CA SER A 786 17.58 -1.47 3.14
C SER A 786 18.32 -0.12 3.08
N LEU A 787 18.82 0.26 1.90
CA LEU A 787 19.48 1.54 1.67
C LEU A 787 18.57 2.73 1.99
N ARG A 788 17.29 2.65 1.60
CA ARG A 788 16.29 3.66 1.99
C ARG A 788 16.17 3.78 3.51
N ALA A 789 16.04 2.66 4.23
CA ALA A 789 15.88 2.69 5.68
C ALA A 789 17.12 3.27 6.39
N ARG A 790 18.33 2.89 5.95
CA ARG A 790 19.60 3.45 6.44
C ARG A 790 19.71 4.95 6.16
N ARG A 791 19.36 5.37 4.94
CA ARG A 791 19.32 6.79 4.55
C ARG A 791 18.37 7.61 5.42
N ASP A 792 17.14 7.13 5.55
CA ASP A 792 16.10 7.85 6.28
C ASP A 792 16.51 8.01 7.75
N LYS A 793 17.18 7.01 8.34
CA LYS A 793 17.73 7.08 9.71
C LYS A 793 18.73 8.23 9.89
N TYR A 794 19.78 8.32 9.07
CA TYR A 794 20.77 9.38 9.26
C TYR A 794 20.24 10.77 8.87
N LEU A 795 19.32 10.87 7.90
CA LEU A 795 18.69 12.16 7.55
C LEU A 795 17.82 12.69 8.68
N THR A 796 17.06 11.80 9.35
CA THR A 796 16.29 12.18 10.54
C THR A 796 17.22 12.63 11.66
N ASP A 797 18.31 11.91 11.95
CA ASP A 797 19.30 12.31 12.97
C ASP A 797 19.91 13.70 12.67
N LEU A 798 20.29 13.97 11.42
CA LEU A 798 20.83 15.28 11.01
C LEU A 798 19.80 16.40 11.21
N LEU A 799 18.53 16.17 10.89
CA LEU A 799 17.47 17.17 11.04
C LEU A 799 17.12 17.41 12.51
N ASP A 800 17.11 16.36 13.34
CA ASP A 800 16.82 16.47 14.77
C ASP A 800 17.91 17.24 15.51
N ARG A 801 19.18 17.06 15.15
CA ARG A 801 20.29 17.89 15.65
C ARG A 801 20.13 19.37 15.29
N VAL A 802 19.62 19.68 14.10
CA VAL A 802 19.31 21.07 13.72
C VAL A 802 18.23 21.64 14.61
N ARG A 803 17.14 20.90 14.83
CA ARG A 803 16.04 21.32 15.72
C ARG A 803 16.51 21.57 17.14
N GLU A 804 17.33 20.68 17.67
CA GLU A 804 17.91 20.80 19.02
C GLU A 804 18.76 22.07 19.14
N LYS A 805 19.63 22.35 18.15
CA LYS A 805 20.42 23.59 18.14
C LYS A 805 19.55 24.84 18.05
N ILE A 806 18.45 24.81 17.28
CA ILE A 806 17.51 25.93 17.18
C ILE A 806 16.82 26.16 18.54
N GLN A 807 16.37 25.09 19.21
CA GLN A 807 15.72 25.18 20.52
C GLN A 807 16.64 25.75 21.60
N HIS A 808 17.94 25.40 21.55
CA HIS A 808 18.94 25.92 22.47
C HIS A 808 19.51 27.30 22.07
N GLY A 809 19.10 27.86 20.92
CA GLY A 809 19.63 29.12 20.41
C GLY A 809 21.11 29.06 20.00
N THR A 810 21.63 27.86 19.73
CA THR A 810 23.03 27.59 19.35
C THR A 810 23.18 27.20 17.88
N ASP A 811 22.11 27.30 17.09
CA ASP A 811 22.14 26.97 15.67
C ASP A 811 22.99 27.95 14.85
N LYS A 812 23.69 27.40 13.87
CA LYS A 812 24.49 28.17 12.91
C LYS A 812 23.66 28.35 11.63
N PRO A 813 23.88 29.44 10.86
CA PRO A 813 23.15 29.66 9.61
C PRO A 813 23.35 28.52 8.60
N CYS A 814 22.30 27.76 8.30
CA CYS A 814 22.28 26.69 7.31
C CYS A 814 20.93 26.64 6.58
N VAL A 815 20.83 25.89 5.48
CA VAL A 815 19.60 25.80 4.67
C VAL A 815 18.42 25.28 5.51
N SER A 816 18.63 24.23 6.32
CA SER A 816 17.58 23.69 7.18
C SER A 816 17.14 24.69 8.23
N ALA A 817 18.08 25.37 8.91
CA ALA A 817 17.75 26.34 9.95
C ALA A 817 17.04 27.57 9.40
N ALA A 818 17.46 28.08 8.24
CA ALA A 818 16.82 29.22 7.59
C ALA A 818 15.35 28.93 7.24
N ILE A 819 15.04 27.72 6.75
CA ILE A 819 13.68 27.36 6.39
C ILE A 819 12.85 26.97 7.62
N LEU A 820 13.44 26.31 8.62
CA LEU A 820 12.75 25.97 9.87
C LEU A 820 12.37 27.19 10.72
N LYS A 821 13.07 28.33 10.53
CA LYS A 821 12.82 29.60 11.23
C LYS A 821 11.90 30.57 10.47
N ASP A 822 11.66 30.34 9.19
CA ASP A 822 10.92 31.25 8.32
C ASP A 822 9.47 30.78 8.15
N GLU A 823 8.52 31.50 8.76
CA GLU A 823 7.08 31.22 8.65
C GLU A 823 6.47 31.62 7.28
N GLU A 824 7.17 32.45 6.48
CA GLU A 824 6.66 32.93 5.19
C GLU A 824 6.92 31.95 4.02
N THR A 825 7.94 31.09 4.11
CA THR A 825 8.21 30.11 3.06
C THR A 825 7.21 28.96 3.13
N LYS A 826 6.25 28.94 2.19
CA LYS A 826 5.23 27.87 1.97
C LYS A 826 5.80 26.46 1.63
N LEU A 827 7.01 26.12 2.08
CA LEU A 827 7.62 24.81 1.86
C LEU A 827 7.25 23.88 3.02
N THR A 828 6.70 22.71 2.69
CA THR A 828 6.45 21.66 3.67
C THR A 828 7.77 21.10 4.21
N GLU A 829 7.75 20.48 5.39
CA GLU A 829 8.89 19.79 5.99
C GLU A 829 9.54 18.75 5.06
N VAL A 830 8.72 18.07 4.25
CA VAL A 830 9.16 17.13 3.20
C VAL A 830 9.91 17.87 2.07
N GLY A 831 9.49 19.10 1.75
CA GLY A 831 10.20 19.97 0.81
C GLY A 831 11.60 20.34 1.30
N VAL A 832 11.75 20.64 2.59
CA VAL A 832 13.05 20.95 3.22
C VAL A 832 14.00 19.75 3.18
N SER A 833 13.49 18.59 3.61
CA SER A 833 14.24 17.33 3.59
C SER A 833 14.67 16.98 2.16
N SER A 834 13.80 17.20 1.16
CA SER A 834 14.09 16.99 -0.26
C SER A 834 15.21 17.90 -0.80
N ILE A 835 15.23 19.20 -0.40
CA ILE A 835 16.28 20.14 -0.80
C ILE A 835 17.62 19.71 -0.21
N CYS A 836 17.68 19.48 1.11
CA CYS A 836 18.91 19.10 1.79
C CYS A 836 19.47 17.77 1.28
N LEU A 837 18.60 16.77 1.08
CA LEU A 837 18.99 15.50 0.45
C LEU A 837 19.54 15.70 -0.97
N SER A 838 18.98 16.64 -1.74
CA SER A 838 19.45 16.94 -3.10
C SER A 838 20.85 17.55 -3.10
N LEU A 839 21.13 18.45 -2.16
CA LEU A 839 22.40 19.16 -2.05
C LEU A 839 23.52 18.25 -1.54
N VAL A 840 23.26 17.50 -0.47
CA VAL A 840 24.22 16.50 0.03
C VAL A 840 24.52 15.49 -1.07
N SER A 841 23.48 14.82 -1.60
CA SER A 841 23.64 13.78 -2.63
C SER A 841 24.37 14.27 -3.90
N GLY A 842 24.26 15.55 -4.26
CA GLY A 842 24.94 16.10 -5.43
C GLY A 842 26.40 16.45 -5.18
N GLY A 843 26.73 16.98 -4.00
CA GLY A 843 28.05 17.55 -3.74
C GLY A 843 29.11 16.54 -3.27
N PHE A 844 28.72 15.51 -2.51
CA PHE A 844 29.70 14.65 -1.84
C PHE A 844 30.46 13.68 -2.79
N GLU A 845 29.94 13.37 -3.99
CA GLU A 845 30.62 12.50 -4.96
C GLU A 845 31.26 13.27 -6.12
N THR A 846 30.56 14.30 -6.62
CA THR A 846 30.94 14.97 -7.88
C THR A 846 32.22 15.80 -7.73
N ILE A 847 32.37 16.54 -6.63
CA ILE A 847 33.54 17.37 -6.36
C ILE A 847 34.78 16.50 -6.11
N PRO A 848 34.74 15.47 -5.22
CA PRO A 848 35.90 14.62 -5.01
C PRO A 848 36.27 13.82 -6.27
N GLY A 849 35.29 13.33 -7.03
CA GLY A 849 35.56 12.61 -8.28
C GLY A 849 36.31 13.46 -9.30
N THR A 850 35.85 14.70 -9.52
CA THR A 850 36.49 15.64 -10.46
C THR A 850 37.89 16.05 -9.97
N LEU A 851 38.01 16.42 -8.69
CA LEU A 851 39.27 16.90 -8.12
C LEU A 851 40.33 15.79 -8.05
N THR A 852 39.94 14.57 -7.65
CA THR A 852 40.83 13.40 -7.63
C THR A 852 41.35 13.10 -9.03
N SER A 853 40.47 13.05 -10.03
CA SER A 853 40.87 12.77 -11.42
C SER A 853 41.77 13.88 -11.99
N CYS A 854 41.44 15.14 -11.70
CA CYS A 854 42.27 16.28 -12.07
C CYS A 854 43.67 16.20 -11.46
N ILE A 855 43.80 15.90 -10.17
CA ILE A 855 45.09 15.74 -9.51
C ILE A 855 45.85 14.54 -10.09
N GLY A 856 45.13 13.46 -10.43
CA GLY A 856 45.68 12.32 -11.17
C GLY A 856 46.38 12.77 -12.44
N SER A 857 45.68 13.47 -13.34
CA SER A 857 46.29 14.07 -14.54
C SER A 857 47.49 14.93 -14.21
N LEU A 858 47.36 15.90 -13.29
CA LEU A 858 48.43 16.84 -12.94
C LEU A 858 49.65 16.17 -12.32
N SER A 859 49.50 14.98 -11.74
CA SER A 859 50.58 14.23 -11.10
C SER A 859 51.42 13.40 -12.07
N THR A 860 50.92 13.12 -13.28
CA THR A 860 51.67 12.41 -14.34
C THR A 860 52.84 13.25 -14.88
N PRO A 861 53.84 12.63 -15.54
CA PRO A 861 54.94 13.36 -16.18
C PRO A 861 54.47 14.45 -17.16
N GLU A 862 53.46 14.15 -17.97
CA GLU A 862 52.86 15.10 -18.91
C GLU A 862 52.12 16.22 -18.16
N GLY A 863 51.38 15.87 -17.11
CA GLY A 863 50.64 16.82 -16.28
C GLY A 863 51.50 17.73 -15.43
N GLN A 864 52.75 17.36 -15.11
CA GLN A 864 53.69 18.23 -14.40
C GLN A 864 53.90 19.56 -15.12
N VAL A 865 53.83 19.57 -16.45
CA VAL A 865 53.96 20.80 -17.25
C VAL A 865 52.84 21.77 -16.93
N PHE A 866 51.60 21.28 -16.88
CA PHE A 866 50.43 22.09 -16.51
C PHE A 866 50.46 22.50 -15.04
N GLN A 867 50.91 21.61 -14.15
CA GLN A 867 51.04 21.89 -12.72
C GLN A 867 52.05 23.02 -12.46
N GLU A 868 53.19 23.00 -13.16
CA GLU A 868 54.21 24.04 -13.01
C GLU A 868 53.79 25.36 -13.64
N ARG A 869 53.16 25.34 -14.82
CA ARG A 869 52.59 26.55 -15.44
C ARG A 869 51.52 27.19 -14.56
N ALA A 870 50.65 26.37 -13.96
CA ALA A 870 49.67 26.84 -12.98
C ALA A 870 50.34 27.52 -11.78
N TYR A 871 51.40 26.91 -11.22
CA TYR A 871 52.14 27.48 -10.10
C TYR A 871 52.79 28.82 -10.46
N GLN A 872 53.40 28.95 -11.65
CA GLN A 872 53.97 30.21 -12.12
C GLN A 872 52.90 31.28 -12.36
N ASP A 873 51.73 30.91 -12.89
CA ASP A 873 50.63 31.86 -13.11
C ASP A 873 50.02 32.36 -11.79
N ILE A 874 49.94 31.50 -10.77
CA ILE A 874 49.57 31.89 -9.41
C ILE A 874 50.56 32.94 -8.86
N LYS A 875 51.87 32.68 -8.97
CA LYS A 875 52.92 33.61 -8.51
C LYS A 875 52.95 34.94 -9.28
N ARG A 876 52.46 34.94 -10.52
CA ARG A 876 52.31 36.15 -11.32
C ARG A 876 51.13 37.01 -10.85
N HIS A 877 50.03 36.38 -10.44
CA HIS A 877 48.82 37.08 -10.00
C HIS A 877 48.86 37.53 -8.55
N TYR A 878 49.58 36.80 -7.68
CA TYR A 878 49.63 37.08 -6.25
C TYR A 878 51.07 37.32 -5.77
N PRO A 879 51.31 38.33 -4.89
CA PRO A 879 52.66 38.68 -4.42
C PRO A 879 53.33 37.55 -3.62
N ASN A 880 52.55 36.79 -2.88
CA ASN A 880 52.99 35.72 -1.99
C ASN A 880 51.90 34.64 -1.87
N THR A 881 52.25 33.53 -1.21
CA THR A 881 51.36 32.36 -1.06
C THR A 881 50.17 32.66 -0.15
N GLU A 882 50.36 33.51 0.86
CA GLU A 882 49.35 33.94 1.82
C GLU A 882 48.20 34.70 1.12
N ASP A 883 48.54 35.60 0.19
CA ASP A 883 47.59 36.33 -0.65
C ASP A 883 46.87 35.37 -1.61
N ALA A 884 47.58 34.43 -2.24
CA ALA A 884 46.96 33.42 -3.11
C ALA A 884 45.94 32.55 -2.34
N TRP A 885 46.24 32.17 -1.10
CA TRP A 885 45.31 31.41 -0.24
C TRP A 885 44.06 32.19 0.13
N THR A 886 44.19 33.50 0.39
CA THR A 886 43.10 34.35 0.84
C THR A 886 42.23 34.79 -0.33
N GLU A 887 42.84 35.31 -1.40
CA GLU A 887 42.12 35.84 -2.57
C GLU A 887 41.43 34.76 -3.41
N SER A 888 41.95 33.51 -3.38
CA SER A 888 41.28 32.39 -4.06
C SER A 888 39.91 32.02 -3.46
N LEU A 889 39.56 32.55 -2.27
CA LEU A 889 38.21 32.46 -1.71
C LEU A 889 37.26 33.50 -2.32
N HIS A 890 37.80 34.62 -2.79
CA HIS A 890 37.04 35.79 -3.22
C HIS A 890 36.84 35.81 -4.75
N ALA A 891 37.86 35.45 -5.53
CA ALA A 891 37.80 35.48 -6.99
C ALA A 891 38.52 34.29 -7.67
N GLU A 892 38.02 33.93 -8.85
CA GLU A 892 38.60 32.95 -9.77
C GLU A 892 39.51 33.70 -10.76
N SER A 893 40.58 34.33 -10.26
CA SER A 893 41.37 35.30 -11.03
C SER A 893 42.54 34.72 -11.83
N VAL A 894 42.94 33.46 -11.60
CA VAL A 894 44.12 32.86 -12.23
C VAL A 894 43.71 32.08 -13.49
N PRO A 895 44.02 32.58 -14.71
CA PRO A 895 43.58 31.98 -15.98
C PRO A 895 43.95 30.51 -16.12
N HIS A 896 45.18 30.13 -15.76
CA HIS A 896 45.62 28.75 -15.95
C HIS A 896 44.90 27.78 -15.00
N ILE A 897 44.51 28.21 -13.81
CA ILE A 897 43.69 27.40 -12.89
C ILE A 897 42.25 27.28 -13.43
N ASN A 898 41.67 28.37 -13.93
CA ASN A 898 40.35 28.32 -14.56
C ASN A 898 40.32 27.36 -15.75
N ALA A 899 41.38 27.36 -16.57
CA ALA A 899 41.58 26.43 -17.66
C ALA A 899 41.64 24.97 -17.18
N ILE A 900 42.39 24.68 -16.10
CA ILE A 900 42.45 23.35 -15.49
C ILE A 900 41.07 22.91 -14.98
N VAL A 901 40.31 23.79 -14.31
CA VAL A 901 38.98 23.46 -13.77
C VAL A 901 37.99 23.16 -14.91
N LYS A 902 37.98 23.97 -15.97
CA LYS A 902 37.15 23.74 -17.17
C LYS A 902 37.50 22.43 -17.86
N GLU A 903 38.80 22.15 -18.02
CA GLU A 903 39.25 20.91 -18.65
C GLU A 903 38.96 19.68 -17.80
N ALA A 904 39.14 19.77 -16.48
CA ALA A 904 38.75 18.69 -15.56
C ALA A 904 37.25 18.41 -15.66
N GLY A 905 36.42 19.46 -15.72
CA GLY A 905 34.98 19.33 -15.91
C GLY A 905 34.61 18.67 -17.24
N ARG A 906 35.26 19.08 -18.35
CA ARG A 906 35.01 18.52 -19.70
C ARG A 906 35.49 17.08 -19.81
N TYR A 907 36.77 16.85 -19.54
CA TYR A 907 37.45 15.58 -19.79
C TYR A 907 36.97 14.49 -18.82
N TYR A 908 37.00 14.77 -17.52
CA TYR A 908 36.47 13.86 -16.51
C TYR A 908 34.97 14.09 -16.32
N THR A 909 34.20 13.71 -17.34
CA THR A 909 32.75 13.91 -17.40
C THR A 909 32.07 13.19 -16.24
N VAL A 910 31.80 13.92 -15.16
CA VAL A 910 31.31 13.39 -13.89
C VAL A 910 30.03 12.57 -14.00
N SER A 911 29.19 12.83 -14.99
CA SER A 911 27.98 12.05 -15.30
C SER A 911 27.96 11.76 -16.81
N SER A 912 28.63 10.68 -17.22
CA SER A 912 28.82 10.29 -18.63
C SER A 912 27.50 10.22 -19.40
N MET A 913 26.50 9.53 -18.83
CA MET A 913 25.10 9.67 -19.23
C MET A 913 24.43 10.59 -18.22
N ASN A 914 24.02 11.80 -18.64
CA ASN A 914 23.28 12.67 -17.75
C ASN A 914 21.97 12.00 -17.30
N LEU A 915 21.42 12.45 -16.17
CA LEU A 915 20.10 12.03 -15.70
C LEU A 915 19.07 12.05 -16.85
N PRO A 916 18.26 10.98 -17.03
CA PRO A 916 17.29 10.90 -18.12
C PRO A 916 16.29 12.05 -18.10
N ARG A 917 16.00 12.63 -19.26
CA ARG A 917 14.91 13.59 -19.48
C ARG A 917 13.68 12.87 -20.02
N ARG A 918 12.53 13.51 -19.91
CA ARG A 918 11.28 13.08 -20.55
C ARG A 918 10.73 14.25 -21.38
N ALA A 919 10.28 13.96 -22.58
CA ALA A 919 9.59 14.95 -23.41
C ALA A 919 8.28 15.38 -22.72
N TYR A 920 8.19 16.63 -22.30
CA TYR A 920 7.02 17.24 -21.65
C TYR A 920 5.90 17.52 -22.64
N GLU A 921 6.28 17.87 -23.86
CA GLU A 921 5.46 18.03 -25.06
C GLU A 921 6.17 17.36 -26.25
N ASP A 922 5.54 17.33 -27.42
CA ASP A 922 6.18 16.77 -28.61
C ASP A 922 7.37 17.65 -29.03
N ILE A 923 8.47 17.02 -29.42
CA ILE A 923 9.67 17.69 -29.92
C ILE A 923 9.79 17.42 -31.42
N ILE A 924 9.89 18.47 -32.23
CA ILE A 924 10.22 18.36 -33.64
C ILE A 924 11.74 18.50 -33.78
N PHE A 925 12.42 17.42 -34.16
CA PHE A 925 13.88 17.38 -34.31
C PHE A 925 14.22 16.85 -35.71
N ASP A 926 14.85 17.68 -36.54
CA ASP A 926 15.22 17.34 -37.93
C ASP A 926 14.09 16.70 -38.76
N GLY A 927 12.87 17.26 -38.62
CA GLY A 927 11.67 16.79 -39.32
C GLY A 927 11.00 15.57 -38.68
N ALA A 928 11.63 14.92 -37.72
CA ALA A 928 11.04 13.82 -36.95
C ALA A 928 10.26 14.36 -35.74
N ARG A 929 9.10 13.74 -35.44
CA ARG A 929 8.29 14.06 -34.26
C ARG A 929 8.60 13.07 -33.14
N ILE A 930 9.34 13.52 -32.13
CA ILE A 930 9.58 12.80 -30.88
C ILE A 930 8.36 13.03 -29.97
N PRO A 931 7.55 12.00 -29.66
CA PRO A 931 6.31 12.19 -28.92
C PRO A 931 6.52 12.61 -27.46
N LYS A 932 5.54 13.32 -26.88
CA LYS A 932 5.41 13.53 -25.44
C LYS A 932 5.54 12.21 -24.68
N GLY A 933 6.28 12.24 -23.57
CA GLY A 933 6.56 11.08 -22.73
C GLY A 933 7.78 10.26 -23.15
N THR A 934 8.40 10.56 -24.30
CA THR A 934 9.64 9.88 -24.73
C THR A 934 10.78 10.14 -23.77
N MET A 935 11.54 9.11 -23.40
CA MET A 935 12.76 9.25 -22.62
C MET A 935 13.89 9.79 -23.51
N ILE A 936 14.61 10.81 -23.04
CA ILE A 936 15.73 11.44 -23.74
C ILE A 936 16.99 11.23 -22.89
N LEU A 937 18.00 10.64 -23.50
CA LEU A 937 19.28 10.33 -22.87
C LEU A 937 20.37 11.19 -23.52
N ILE A 938 21.06 11.98 -22.72
CA ILE A 938 22.17 12.82 -23.18
C ILE A 938 23.48 12.11 -22.86
N ASN A 939 24.23 11.74 -23.89
CA ASN A 939 25.56 11.18 -23.77
C ASN A 939 26.56 12.32 -23.65
N ALA A 940 26.74 12.81 -22.43
CA ALA A 940 27.65 13.91 -22.13
C ALA A 940 29.12 13.51 -22.37
N GLN A 941 29.48 12.24 -22.18
CA GLN A 941 30.83 11.74 -22.49
C GLN A 941 31.14 11.94 -23.96
N ALA A 942 30.30 11.43 -24.86
CA ALA A 942 30.51 11.60 -26.31
C ALA A 942 30.51 13.07 -26.72
N ALA A 943 29.62 13.89 -26.15
CA ALA A 943 29.55 15.31 -26.46
C ALA A 943 30.81 16.07 -26.01
N ASN A 944 31.29 15.79 -24.79
CA ASN A 944 32.48 16.43 -24.23
C ASN A 944 33.78 15.99 -24.90
N HIS A 945 33.78 14.88 -25.64
CA HIS A 945 34.93 14.34 -26.39
C HIS A 945 34.69 14.36 -27.91
N SER A 946 33.71 15.14 -28.38
CA SER A 946 33.40 15.31 -29.80
C SER A 946 34.57 16.01 -30.49
N THR A 947 35.21 15.32 -31.42
CA THR A 947 36.31 15.86 -32.23
C THR A 947 35.86 16.97 -33.16
N GLU A 948 34.57 16.98 -33.53
CA GLU A 948 33.97 18.04 -34.33
C GLU A 948 33.90 19.38 -33.58
N HIS A 949 33.79 19.36 -32.25
CA HIS A 949 33.69 20.56 -31.42
C HIS A 949 35.01 20.93 -30.73
N PHE A 950 35.70 19.96 -30.13
CA PHE A 950 36.91 20.21 -29.35
C PHE A 950 38.22 20.01 -30.14
N GLY A 951 38.15 19.50 -31.37
CA GLY A 951 39.32 19.24 -32.21
C GLY A 951 39.88 17.81 -32.08
N PRO A 952 40.96 17.50 -32.80
CA PRO A 952 41.50 16.13 -32.90
C PRO A 952 42.12 15.60 -31.59
N ASP A 953 42.42 16.48 -30.64
CA ASP A 953 42.94 16.13 -29.31
C ASP A 953 41.85 16.10 -28.22
N ALA A 954 40.58 15.98 -28.61
CA ALA A 954 39.44 15.94 -27.68
C ALA A 954 39.54 14.80 -26.65
N ASP A 955 40.26 13.73 -26.96
CA ASP A 955 40.54 12.57 -26.11
C ASP A 955 41.79 12.75 -25.23
N LYS A 956 42.39 13.94 -25.19
CA LYS A 956 43.50 14.28 -24.30
C LYS A 956 43.08 15.33 -23.27
N PHE A 957 43.59 15.17 -22.05
CA PHE A 957 43.50 16.19 -21.02
C PHE A 957 44.47 17.35 -21.34
N ASN A 958 43.93 18.47 -21.82
CA ASN A 958 44.70 19.62 -22.25
C ASN A 958 44.05 20.94 -21.76
N PRO A 959 44.48 21.48 -20.61
CA PRO A 959 43.98 22.75 -20.10
C PRO A 959 44.16 23.93 -21.07
N GLU A 960 45.19 23.90 -21.91
CA GLU A 960 45.55 25.02 -22.78
C GLU A 960 44.52 25.28 -23.89
N ARG A 961 43.61 24.33 -24.13
CA ARG A 961 42.42 24.50 -24.98
C ARG A 961 41.58 25.71 -24.60
N TRP A 962 41.60 26.08 -23.32
CA TRP A 962 40.80 27.16 -22.77
C TRP A 962 41.53 28.50 -22.76
N LEU A 963 42.76 28.57 -23.30
CA LEU A 963 43.62 29.75 -23.28
C LEU A 963 43.86 30.29 -24.70
N SER A 964 43.80 31.61 -24.85
CA SER A 964 44.18 32.31 -26.08
C SER A 964 45.69 32.53 -26.17
N SER A 965 46.36 32.57 -25.02
CA SER A 965 47.82 32.65 -24.86
C SER A 965 48.27 31.78 -23.70
N ILE A 966 49.39 31.06 -23.87
CA ILE A 966 49.97 30.17 -22.83
C ILE A 966 50.95 30.93 -21.92
N SER A 967 51.63 31.94 -22.45
CA SER A 967 52.65 32.68 -21.70
C SER A 967 52.72 34.13 -22.20
N PRO A 968 52.10 35.09 -21.49
CA PRO A 968 51.30 34.91 -20.29
C PRO A 968 50.00 34.13 -20.53
N PRO A 969 49.50 33.34 -19.55
CA PRO A 969 48.17 32.73 -19.63
C PRO A 969 47.07 33.78 -19.76
N GLU A 970 46.21 33.63 -20.77
CA GLU A 970 45.00 34.44 -20.96
C GLU A 970 43.83 33.55 -21.38
N GLU A 971 42.66 33.73 -20.79
CA GLU A 971 41.48 32.91 -21.08
C GLU A 971 40.88 33.23 -22.45
N THR A 972 40.48 32.19 -23.19
CA THR A 972 39.69 32.38 -24.40
C THR A 972 38.30 32.91 -24.04
N PRO A 973 37.85 34.06 -24.60
CA PRO A 973 36.49 34.54 -24.42
C PRO A 973 35.49 33.55 -25.01
N MET A 974 34.66 32.94 -24.16
CA MET A 974 33.69 31.96 -24.60
C MET A 974 32.26 32.49 -24.50
N SER A 975 31.45 32.21 -25.51
CA SER A 975 30.01 32.40 -25.49
C SER A 975 29.28 31.05 -25.51
N GLY A 976 28.32 30.86 -24.59
CA GLY A 976 27.50 29.65 -24.53
C GLY A 976 27.99 28.57 -23.55
N ILE A 977 27.62 27.31 -23.83
CA ILE A 977 27.93 26.15 -22.99
C ILE A 977 29.38 25.74 -23.21
N GLN A 978 30.12 25.51 -22.11
CA GLN A 978 31.51 25.05 -22.16
C GLN A 978 31.62 23.52 -22.30
N HIS A 979 30.83 22.78 -21.53
CA HIS A 979 30.76 21.33 -21.53
C HIS A 979 29.45 20.88 -20.87
N PHE A 980 29.06 19.61 -21.02
CA PHE A 980 27.77 19.08 -20.55
C PHE A 980 27.80 18.41 -19.17
N SER A 981 28.91 18.51 -18.44
CA SER A 981 29.05 17.87 -17.11
C SER A 981 28.15 18.51 -16.04
N PHE A 982 27.77 19.79 -16.23
CA PHE A 982 26.74 20.47 -15.45
C PHE A 982 25.35 20.44 -16.12
N GLY A 983 25.21 19.74 -17.25
CA GLY A 983 24.03 19.80 -18.11
C GLY A 983 23.84 21.19 -18.74
N ALA A 984 22.62 21.47 -19.19
CA ALA A 984 22.26 22.75 -19.83
C ALA A 984 20.78 23.12 -19.65
N GLY A 985 20.47 24.40 -19.86
CA GLY A 985 19.12 24.98 -19.81
C GLY A 985 18.51 25.03 -18.39
N SER A 986 17.18 25.11 -18.29
CA SER A 986 16.43 25.20 -17.02
C SER A 986 16.71 24.07 -16.02
N ARG A 987 17.27 22.94 -16.48
CA ARG A 987 17.63 21.78 -15.65
C ARG A 987 19.15 21.65 -15.44
N ALA A 988 19.94 22.65 -15.81
CA ALA A 988 21.35 22.72 -15.45
C ALA A 988 21.57 22.61 -13.93
N CYS A 989 22.76 22.16 -13.55
CA CYS A 989 23.16 21.95 -12.17
C CYS A 989 22.99 23.24 -11.35
N SER A 990 22.19 23.17 -10.28
CA SER A 990 22.01 24.29 -9.36
C SER A 990 23.26 24.61 -8.53
N GLY A 991 24.18 23.63 -8.41
CA GLY A 991 25.43 23.75 -7.66
C GLY A 991 26.66 24.10 -8.50
N GLN A 992 26.52 24.49 -9.77
CA GLN A 992 27.67 24.72 -10.65
C GLN A 992 28.63 25.80 -10.10
N LEU A 993 28.09 26.92 -9.60
CA LEU A 993 28.90 28.03 -9.09
C LEU A 993 29.72 27.62 -7.86
N ILE A 994 29.09 26.96 -6.89
CA ILE A 994 29.76 26.48 -5.68
C ILE A 994 30.78 25.39 -6.00
N ALA A 995 30.46 24.45 -6.90
CA ALA A 995 31.38 23.39 -7.29
C ALA A 995 32.64 23.94 -7.96
N THR A 996 32.48 24.89 -8.89
CA THR A 996 33.61 25.54 -9.59
C THR A 996 34.51 26.28 -8.61
N ARG A 997 33.92 27.03 -7.66
CA ARG A 997 34.66 27.72 -6.60
C ARG A 997 35.45 26.76 -5.73
N LEU A 998 34.83 25.67 -5.27
CA LEU A 998 35.46 24.66 -4.42
C LEU A 998 36.65 24.00 -5.14
N LEU A 999 36.48 23.62 -6.41
CA LEU A 999 37.56 23.06 -7.24
C LEU A 999 38.71 24.06 -7.42
N TYR A 1000 38.40 25.31 -7.76
CA TYR A 1000 39.38 26.38 -7.93
C TYR A 1000 40.20 26.63 -6.65
N THR A 1001 39.53 26.89 -5.52
CA THR A 1001 40.21 27.20 -4.25
C THR A 1001 41.06 26.02 -3.77
N ALA A 1002 40.56 24.78 -3.90
CA ALA A 1002 41.32 23.59 -3.53
C ALA A 1002 42.58 23.43 -4.39
N LEU A 1003 42.47 23.61 -5.72
CA LEU A 1003 43.62 23.51 -6.63
C LEU A 1003 44.67 24.59 -6.35
N VAL A 1004 44.28 25.85 -6.15
CA VAL A 1004 45.23 26.93 -5.81
C VAL A 1004 46.01 26.57 -4.55
N ARG A 1005 45.32 26.17 -3.47
CA ARG A 1005 45.97 25.85 -2.19
C ARG A 1005 46.88 24.63 -2.30
N LEU A 1006 46.43 23.57 -2.97
CA LEU A 1006 47.23 22.35 -3.17
C LEU A 1006 48.47 22.60 -4.04
N ILE A 1007 48.35 23.31 -5.15
CA ILE A 1007 49.47 23.61 -6.06
C ILE A 1007 50.48 24.57 -5.41
N CYS A 1008 50.01 25.53 -4.61
CA CYS A 1008 50.88 26.40 -3.82
C CYS A 1008 51.68 25.63 -2.78
N SER A 1009 51.05 24.68 -2.08
CA SER A 1009 51.68 23.96 -0.99
C SER A 1009 52.55 22.80 -1.45
N PHE A 1010 52.16 22.11 -2.53
CA PHE A 1010 52.78 20.86 -2.95
C PHE A 1010 53.09 20.82 -4.45
N LYS A 1011 54.18 20.14 -4.78
CA LYS A 1011 54.38 19.48 -6.06
C LYS A 1011 53.85 18.05 -5.93
N MET A 1012 52.77 17.74 -6.64
CA MET A 1012 52.08 16.45 -6.61
C MET A 1012 52.67 15.55 -7.69
N VAL A 1013 53.14 14.34 -7.35
CA VAL A 1013 53.80 13.41 -8.29
C VAL A 1013 53.18 12.02 -8.20
N ALA A 1014 52.86 11.39 -9.33
CA ALA A 1014 52.26 10.06 -9.37
C ALA A 1014 53.17 8.98 -8.76
N SER A 1015 52.57 7.97 -8.13
CA SER A 1015 53.27 6.73 -7.78
C SER A 1015 53.63 5.93 -9.02
N GLU A 1016 54.85 5.38 -9.07
CA GLU A 1016 55.25 4.45 -10.13
C GLU A 1016 54.59 3.08 -9.97
N THR A 1017 54.29 2.67 -8.73
CA THR A 1017 53.66 1.37 -8.42
C THR A 1017 52.15 1.42 -8.48
N GLU A 1018 51.55 2.57 -8.17
CA GLU A 1018 50.09 2.78 -8.13
C GLU A 1018 49.70 4.07 -8.86
N PRO A 1019 49.97 4.19 -10.19
CA PRO A 1019 49.73 5.41 -10.96
C PRO A 1019 48.24 5.68 -11.21
N PRO A 1020 47.86 6.95 -11.46
CA PRO A 1020 46.49 7.30 -11.84
C PRO A 1020 46.12 6.74 -13.22
N ASN A 1021 44.85 6.39 -13.40
CA ASN A 1021 44.28 6.16 -14.72
C ASN A 1021 43.73 7.49 -15.28
N VAL A 1022 44.31 7.94 -16.40
CA VAL A 1022 44.00 9.24 -17.03
C VAL A 1022 43.14 9.12 -18.29
N ASP A 1023 42.61 7.94 -18.58
CA ASP A 1023 41.70 7.75 -19.71
C ASP A 1023 40.30 8.27 -19.36
N TYR A 1024 39.68 9.07 -20.23
CA TYR A 1024 38.39 9.72 -19.97
C TYR A 1024 37.22 8.73 -19.81
N VAL A 1025 37.42 7.47 -20.18
CA VAL A 1025 36.47 6.38 -19.94
C VAL A 1025 36.93 5.61 -18.71
N ASP A 1026 38.13 5.03 -18.73
CA ASP A 1026 38.64 4.05 -17.76
C ASP A 1026 39.08 4.61 -16.41
N TYR A 1027 39.15 5.93 -16.26
CA TYR A 1027 39.27 6.55 -14.94
C TYR A 1027 38.11 6.13 -14.02
N ASN A 1028 36.90 5.94 -14.56
CA ASN A 1028 35.74 5.53 -13.79
C ASN A 1028 35.79 4.02 -13.47
N GLN A 1029 35.87 3.68 -12.19
CA GLN A 1029 35.89 2.31 -11.66
C GLN A 1029 34.54 1.59 -11.90
N PHE A 1030 33.42 2.30 -11.82
CA PHE A 1030 32.08 1.73 -11.92
C PHE A 1030 31.31 2.37 -13.08
N LYS A 1031 31.38 1.76 -14.27
CA LYS A 1031 30.79 2.30 -15.51
C LYS A 1031 29.27 2.46 -15.46
N SER A 1032 28.58 1.63 -14.67
CA SER A 1032 27.13 1.71 -14.50
C SER A 1032 26.69 2.83 -13.55
N ALA A 1033 27.62 3.45 -12.80
CA ALA A 1033 27.32 4.52 -11.87
C ALA A 1033 26.81 5.78 -12.56
N LEU A 1034 25.88 6.50 -11.92
CA LEU A 1034 25.41 7.80 -12.42
C LEU A 1034 26.53 8.85 -12.36
N VAL A 1035 27.31 8.80 -11.28
CA VAL A 1035 28.45 9.68 -11.02
C VAL A 1035 29.73 8.86 -11.09
N ALA A 1036 30.72 9.35 -11.85
CA ALA A 1036 31.98 8.69 -12.01
C ALA A 1036 32.74 8.59 -10.68
N ILE A 1037 33.21 7.38 -10.38
CA ILE A 1037 34.02 7.08 -9.22
C ILE A 1037 35.44 6.79 -9.73
N PRO A 1038 36.42 7.69 -9.53
CA PRO A 1038 37.76 7.47 -10.04
C PRO A 1038 38.40 6.23 -9.40
N ARG A 1039 39.19 5.50 -10.17
CA ARG A 1039 40.05 4.43 -9.65
C ARG A 1039 41.04 5.01 -8.65
N ASP A 1040 41.31 4.25 -7.60
CA ASP A 1040 42.24 4.67 -6.56
C ASP A 1040 43.67 4.65 -7.11
N PHE A 1041 44.46 5.64 -6.72
CA PHE A 1041 45.87 5.78 -7.04
C PHE A 1041 46.57 6.50 -5.90
N LYS A 1042 47.90 6.47 -5.90
CA LYS A 1042 48.67 7.20 -4.89
C LYS A 1042 49.56 8.26 -5.52
N ILE A 1043 49.78 9.33 -4.77
CA ILE A 1043 50.72 10.39 -5.12
C ILE A 1043 51.68 10.67 -3.98
N LYS A 1044 52.88 11.12 -4.35
CA LYS A 1044 53.82 11.78 -3.45
C LYS A 1044 53.50 13.27 -3.41
N LEU A 1045 53.49 13.83 -2.20
CA LEU A 1045 53.31 15.28 -1.99
C LEU A 1045 54.65 15.88 -1.57
N ILE A 1046 55.32 16.59 -2.48
CA ILE A 1046 56.60 17.25 -2.20
C ILE A 1046 56.30 18.70 -1.81
N PRO A 1047 56.58 19.13 -0.57
CA PRO A 1047 56.32 20.52 -0.15
C PRO A 1047 57.10 21.53 -1.01
N ARG A 1048 56.44 22.60 -1.47
CA ARG A 1048 57.11 23.69 -2.22
C ARG A 1048 57.79 24.70 -1.30
N ASP A 1049 57.05 25.20 -0.31
CA ASP A 1049 57.55 26.08 0.76
C ASP A 1049 56.86 25.71 2.08
N VAL A 1050 57.60 25.03 2.95
CA VAL A 1050 57.10 24.56 4.25
C VAL A 1050 56.71 25.74 5.14
N LYS A 1051 57.55 26.79 5.21
CA LYS A 1051 57.32 27.94 6.09
C LYS A 1051 56.13 28.76 5.61
N ALA A 1052 55.99 28.98 4.31
CA ALA A 1052 54.82 29.68 3.77
C ALA A 1052 53.55 28.88 4.00
N THR A 1053 53.57 27.56 3.80
CA THR A 1053 52.41 26.69 4.04
C THR A 1053 52.00 26.70 5.52
N GLU A 1054 52.95 26.61 6.46
CA GLU A 1054 52.67 26.72 7.90
C GLU A 1054 52.05 28.07 8.27
N ARG A 1055 52.59 29.19 7.77
CA ARG A 1055 52.01 30.52 7.99
C ARG A 1055 50.60 30.63 7.44
N CYS A 1056 50.36 30.13 6.22
CA CYS A 1056 49.03 30.10 5.61
C CYS A 1056 48.03 29.30 6.47
N MET A 1057 48.46 28.14 6.98
CA MET A 1057 47.63 27.31 7.87
C MET A 1057 47.31 28.03 9.18
N GLN A 1058 48.30 28.62 9.84
CA GLN A 1058 48.10 29.38 11.09
C GLN A 1058 47.16 30.58 10.89
N GLN A 1059 47.32 31.34 9.81
CA GLN A 1059 46.43 32.47 9.51
C GLN A 1059 45.00 32.00 9.22
N ALA A 1060 44.83 30.92 8.47
CA ALA A 1060 43.51 30.35 8.21
C ALA A 1060 42.86 29.80 9.49
N GLU A 1061 43.61 29.15 10.38
CA GLU A 1061 43.12 28.70 11.70
C GLU A 1061 42.62 29.88 12.54
N VAL A 1062 43.34 31.00 12.55
CA VAL A 1062 42.90 32.22 13.24
C VAL A 1062 41.63 32.80 12.62
N ARG A 1063 41.55 32.91 11.29
CA ARG A 1063 40.36 33.44 10.60
C ARG A 1063 39.12 32.56 10.76
N THR A 1064 39.32 31.25 10.90
CA THR A 1064 38.21 30.27 10.93
C THR A 1064 37.86 29.79 12.33
N LYS A 1065 38.56 30.26 13.37
CA LYS A 1065 38.38 29.86 14.77
C LYS A 1065 36.92 29.95 15.24
N ASP A 1066 36.26 31.08 14.94
CA ASP A 1066 34.87 31.35 15.36
C ASP A 1066 33.84 31.02 14.27
N ALA A 1067 34.29 30.57 13.09
CA ALA A 1067 33.40 30.35 11.96
C ALA A 1067 32.39 29.24 12.25
N TYR A 1068 32.78 28.21 13.02
CA TYR A 1068 31.94 27.01 13.21
C TYR A 1068 32.08 26.27 14.56
N TYR A 1069 33.00 26.67 15.46
CA TYR A 1069 33.03 26.17 16.85
C TYR A 1069 32.10 26.95 17.79
#